data_AF-A0A522UQK1-F1
#
_entry.id   AF-A0A522UQK1-F1
#
_cell.length_a   1.000
_cell.length_b   1.000
_cell.length_c   1.000
_cell.angle_alpha   90.00
_cell.angle_beta   90.00
_cell.angle_gamma   90.00
#
_symmetry.space_group_name_H-M   'P 1'
#
loop_
_entity.id
_entity.type
_entity.pdbx_description
1 polymer ?
#
loop_
_entity_poly.entity_id
_entity_poly.type
_entity_poly.pdbx_seq_one_letter_code
_entity_poly.pdbx_strand_id
1 'polypeptide(L)'
;MGFISDIHRDYTAIFERDPAARSGIEIFLAYPGFHAIVLHRINHMLWNIRIPVLPRFLSHVTRFLTGIEIHPAARIAPGLVIDHGMGVVIGETAEVGENCLLYQGVTLGGTGKEKGKRHPTLMNNVVVGTGAKILGAITIGNNVVIGANSVILKPVPDNSICVGVPGRITKRKIIRMTTEDGMVEVTDYFPDPVAEKLKDLERQIEGLTRRFEPGVKPQERGGRMRIYNTLTSKKEEFLPVSPEKVTMYSCGITAYDYCHIGHARSAIVFDVMRRYIQYKGFAVKYIRNFTDIDDKIINRAKQEGSAWDAVAEKFIQEYYHDMDLLGVGRADVEPKATEHITEMIDIVRGLIAKGYAYEADGSVYFEVGAFREYGKLSKRDLEDMMAGARVEVNEKKKSPMDFALWKASKEGEPAWESPWGPGRPGWHIECSAMSLKHLGETFDIHGGGADLIFPHHENEIAQSEAYTGKPFVKYWVHNGFITVDKEKMSKSLGNFFTIREIMSKFDAEAIRFFLLSTHYRSPIEFSDEQLREAEVSIDRYYTTLLRIDDFLGQDNEKGKASAEEKALEDILGRFRAGFAEAMDDDFNTALAIGGIFELIRVLNKYLDGRPSGKKVADMVTRSRSLLKEAGGVLNIFTRTPAEWYRSLMLVKQIGVTEVDIEVKIGERRQARADKDWARADSIRKDLDEKGIILEDKKDGTTWRVKV
;
A
#
# COMPACT_ATOMS: atom_id res chain seq x y z
N MET A 1 -3.97 50.00 12.92
CA MET A 1 -2.95 49.22 12.18
C MET A 1 -3.14 49.52 10.71
N GLY A 2 -2.09 49.96 10.03
CA GLY A 2 -2.16 50.42 8.64
C GLY A 2 -1.68 49.37 7.66
N PHE A 3 -2.17 49.42 6.42
CA PHE A 3 -1.81 48.52 5.31
C PHE A 3 -0.29 48.24 5.19
N ILE A 4 0.54 49.27 5.37
CA ILE A 4 2.02 49.16 5.34
C ILE A 4 2.55 48.33 6.52
N SER A 5 1.97 48.51 7.71
CA SER A 5 2.33 47.75 8.91
C SER A 5 2.01 46.27 8.77
N ASP A 6 0.89 45.93 8.12
CA ASP A 6 0.48 44.54 7.94
C ASP A 6 1.42 43.82 6.95
N ILE A 7 1.75 44.48 5.84
CA ILE A 7 2.73 43.96 4.86
C ILE A 7 4.10 43.78 5.52
N HIS A 8 4.53 44.73 6.36
CA HIS A 8 5.79 44.61 7.07
C HIS A 8 5.81 43.42 8.03
N ARG A 9 4.69 43.13 8.71
CA ARG A 9 4.54 41.94 9.56
C ARG A 9 4.55 40.64 8.75
N ASP A 10 3.87 40.58 7.60
CA ASP A 10 3.91 39.40 6.73
C ASP A 10 5.33 39.14 6.20
N TYR A 11 6.00 40.20 5.76
CA TYR A 11 7.40 40.16 5.30
C TYR A 11 8.34 39.66 6.41
N THR A 12 8.22 40.20 7.62
CA THR A 12 9.06 39.83 8.76
C THR A 12 8.82 38.37 9.16
N ALA A 13 7.56 37.92 9.15
CA ALA A 13 7.21 36.53 9.46
C ALA A 13 7.82 35.54 8.47
N ILE A 14 7.93 35.87 7.18
CA ILE A 14 8.61 35.04 6.18
C ILE A 14 10.11 34.99 6.48
N PHE A 15 10.74 36.16 6.70
CA PHE A 15 12.17 36.26 6.97
C PHE A 15 12.61 35.49 8.22
N GLU A 16 11.78 35.47 9.27
CA GLU A 16 12.08 34.76 10.51
C GLU A 16 11.86 33.24 10.43
N ARG A 17 11.00 32.78 9.51
CA ARG A 17 10.52 31.38 9.48
C ARG A 17 11.10 30.56 8.33
N ASP A 18 11.53 31.20 7.24
CA ASP A 18 12.18 30.53 6.13
C ASP A 18 13.71 30.66 6.24
N PRO A 19 14.43 29.58 6.60
CA PRO A 19 15.89 29.60 6.70
C PRO A 19 16.58 29.79 5.34
N ALA A 20 15.86 29.66 4.22
CA ALA A 20 16.37 29.89 2.88
C ALA A 20 16.31 31.37 2.44
N ALA A 21 15.61 32.24 3.18
CA ALA A 21 15.53 33.67 2.86
C ALA A 21 16.86 34.38 3.20
N ARG A 22 17.65 34.75 2.19
CA ARG A 22 18.97 35.35 2.39
C ARG A 22 18.93 36.87 2.48
N SER A 23 17.88 37.50 1.93
CA SER A 23 17.70 38.94 1.97
C SER A 23 16.23 39.37 1.81
N GLY A 24 15.93 40.59 2.23
CA GLY A 24 14.60 41.16 2.03
C GLY A 24 14.20 41.40 0.58
N ILE A 25 15.19 41.74 -0.25
CA ILE A 25 14.99 41.98 -1.68
C ILE A 25 14.56 40.67 -2.36
N GLU A 26 15.10 39.54 -1.92
CA GLU A 26 14.76 38.20 -2.41
C GLU A 26 13.30 37.85 -2.10
N ILE A 27 12.84 38.08 -0.87
CA ILE A 27 11.42 37.88 -0.49
C ILE A 27 10.51 38.76 -1.37
N PHE A 28 10.88 40.03 -1.54
CA PHE A 28 10.07 40.95 -2.33
C PHE A 28 9.99 40.57 -3.81
N LEU A 29 11.04 40.01 -4.41
CA LEU A 29 11.09 39.72 -5.84
C LEU A 29 10.71 38.29 -6.21
N ALA A 30 10.93 37.31 -5.32
CA ALA A 30 10.97 35.91 -5.70
C ALA A 30 10.07 34.97 -4.87
N TYR A 31 9.31 35.48 -3.90
CA TYR A 31 8.45 34.64 -3.05
C TYR A 31 6.98 34.73 -3.47
N PRO A 32 6.43 33.72 -4.17
CA PRO A 32 5.05 33.75 -4.67
C PRO A 32 4.02 33.83 -3.54
N GLY A 33 4.32 33.24 -2.39
CA GLY A 33 3.49 33.32 -1.18
C GLY A 33 3.33 34.75 -0.68
N PHE A 34 4.44 35.52 -0.64
CA PHE A 34 4.42 36.93 -0.26
C PHE A 34 3.61 37.77 -1.26
N HIS A 35 3.85 37.57 -2.56
CA HIS A 35 3.13 38.27 -3.62
C HIS A 35 1.61 38.03 -3.54
N ALA A 36 1.19 36.79 -3.30
CA ALA A 36 -0.22 36.43 -3.18
C ALA A 36 -0.89 37.14 -2.00
N ILE A 37 -0.19 37.27 -0.86
CA ILE A 37 -0.72 37.95 0.33
C ILE A 37 -0.84 39.47 0.10
N VAL A 38 0.19 40.10 -0.46
CA VAL A 38 0.17 41.55 -0.76
C VAL A 38 -0.94 41.88 -1.76
N LEU A 39 -1.03 41.12 -2.85
CA LEU A 39 -2.09 41.28 -3.84
C LEU A 39 -3.47 41.03 -3.22
N HIS A 40 -3.61 40.01 -2.37
CA HIS A 40 -4.86 39.78 -1.64
C HIS A 40 -5.23 40.97 -0.74
N ARG A 41 -4.31 41.58 0.00
CA ARG A 41 -4.63 42.75 0.87
C ARG A 41 -5.15 43.94 0.07
N ILE A 42 -4.52 44.24 -1.08
CA ILE A 42 -5.01 45.26 -2.02
C ILE A 42 -6.41 44.88 -2.50
N ASN A 43 -6.57 43.62 -2.90
CA ASN A 43 -7.81 43.10 -3.45
C ASN A 43 -8.97 43.10 -2.43
N HIS A 44 -8.67 42.78 -1.17
CA HIS A 44 -9.59 42.82 -0.05
C HIS A 44 -10.04 44.25 0.26
N MET A 45 -9.15 45.23 0.14
CA MET A 45 -9.50 46.65 0.26
C MET A 45 -10.49 47.08 -0.84
N LEU A 46 -10.22 46.71 -2.09
CA LEU A 46 -11.13 47.00 -3.22
C LEU A 46 -12.49 46.30 -3.04
N TRP A 47 -12.49 45.08 -2.51
CA TRP A 47 -13.71 44.35 -2.15
C TRP A 47 -14.52 45.07 -1.06
N ASN A 48 -13.87 45.57 -0.01
CA ASN A 48 -14.54 46.28 1.09
C ASN A 48 -15.13 47.63 0.67
N ILE A 49 -14.54 48.30 -0.33
CA ILE A 49 -15.09 49.53 -0.95
C ILE A 49 -16.22 49.19 -1.95
N ARG A 50 -16.58 47.91 -2.09
CA ARG A 50 -17.67 47.39 -2.94
C ARG A 50 -17.48 47.66 -4.43
N ILE A 51 -16.24 47.65 -4.90
CA ILE A 51 -15.97 47.72 -6.34
C ILE A 51 -16.47 46.42 -6.99
N PRO A 52 -17.38 46.50 -7.99
CA PRO A 52 -17.96 45.31 -8.60
C PRO A 52 -16.93 44.63 -9.52
N VAL A 53 -16.91 43.29 -9.52
CA VAL A 53 -16.17 42.40 -10.46
C VAL A 53 -14.64 42.48 -10.39
N LEU A 54 -14.06 43.68 -10.35
CA LEU A 54 -12.61 43.91 -10.36
C LEU A 54 -11.88 43.10 -9.30
N PRO A 55 -12.34 43.02 -8.03
CA PRO A 55 -11.61 42.25 -7.05
C PRO A 55 -11.55 40.75 -7.38
N ARG A 56 -12.64 40.23 -7.94
CA ARG A 56 -12.70 38.81 -8.32
C ARG A 56 -11.82 38.52 -9.52
N PHE A 57 -11.80 39.41 -10.50
CA PHE A 57 -10.86 39.34 -11.63
C PHE A 57 -9.40 39.36 -11.15
N LEU A 58 -9.02 40.29 -10.28
CA LEU A 58 -7.65 40.36 -9.74
C LEU A 58 -7.26 39.12 -8.92
N SER A 59 -8.22 38.46 -8.25
CA SER A 59 -7.94 37.18 -7.58
C SER A 59 -7.58 36.06 -8.56
N HIS A 60 -8.16 36.05 -9.77
CA HIS A 60 -7.79 35.09 -10.82
C HIS A 60 -6.41 35.39 -11.41
N VAL A 61 -6.07 36.66 -11.60
CA VAL A 61 -4.72 37.07 -12.02
C VAL A 61 -3.69 36.64 -10.98
N THR A 62 -3.97 36.87 -9.70
CA THR A 62 -3.10 36.45 -8.58
C THR A 62 -2.89 34.94 -8.59
N ARG A 63 -3.97 34.16 -8.77
CA ARG A 63 -3.91 32.70 -8.91
C ARG A 63 -3.04 32.26 -10.08
N PHE A 64 -3.17 32.91 -11.24
CA PHE A 64 -2.39 32.57 -12.42
C PHE A 64 -0.89 32.81 -12.20
N LEU A 65 -0.53 33.92 -11.54
CA LEU A 65 0.87 34.28 -11.32
C LEU A 65 1.54 33.48 -10.20
N THR A 66 0.80 33.13 -9.15
CA THR A 66 1.37 32.56 -7.91
C THR A 66 1.02 31.10 -7.65
N GLY A 67 0.00 30.57 -8.34
CA GLY A 67 -0.55 29.24 -8.05
C GLY A 67 -1.40 29.17 -6.77
N ILE A 68 -1.63 30.30 -6.10
CA ILE A 68 -2.38 30.43 -4.84
C ILE A 68 -3.72 31.11 -5.11
N GLU A 69 -4.83 30.48 -4.72
CA GLU A 69 -6.17 31.05 -4.83
C GLU A 69 -6.65 31.59 -3.47
N ILE A 70 -6.78 32.91 -3.34
CA ILE A 70 -7.39 33.55 -2.17
C ILE A 70 -8.60 34.35 -2.61
N HIS A 71 -9.76 34.04 -2.05
CA HIS A 71 -10.97 34.81 -2.33
C HIS A 71 -10.85 36.25 -1.80
N PRO A 72 -11.27 37.30 -2.55
CA PRO A 72 -11.16 38.70 -2.10
C PRO A 72 -11.85 38.98 -0.76
N ALA A 73 -12.96 38.29 -0.48
CA ALA A 73 -13.72 38.43 0.76
C ALA A 73 -13.11 37.74 2.00
N ALA A 74 -12.12 36.85 1.81
CA ALA A 74 -11.46 36.17 2.92
C ALA A 74 -10.78 37.19 3.84
N ARG A 75 -10.77 36.94 5.15
CA ARG A 75 -10.17 37.85 6.13
C ARG A 75 -8.86 37.25 6.64
N ILE A 76 -7.76 37.95 6.41
CA ILE A 76 -6.42 37.47 6.76
C ILE A 76 -5.73 38.51 7.64
N ALA A 77 -5.45 38.12 8.89
CA ALA A 77 -4.68 38.92 9.82
C ALA A 77 -3.19 38.97 9.43
N PRO A 78 -2.37 39.86 10.02
CA PRO A 78 -0.95 39.96 9.71
C PRO A 78 -0.13 38.75 10.19
N GLY A 79 0.98 38.47 9.51
CA GLY A 79 1.92 37.39 9.83
C GLY A 79 1.59 36.05 9.17
N LEU A 80 0.70 36.01 8.17
CA LEU A 80 0.47 34.79 7.39
C LEU A 80 1.70 34.48 6.55
N VAL A 81 2.18 33.24 6.61
CA VAL A 81 3.21 32.71 5.72
C VAL A 81 2.60 31.61 4.86
N ILE A 82 2.79 31.71 3.55
CA ILE A 82 2.43 30.64 2.60
C ILE A 82 3.72 30.11 2.00
N ASP A 83 4.14 28.94 2.45
CA ASP A 83 5.39 28.31 2.03
C ASP A 83 5.13 27.29 0.92
N HIS A 84 5.95 27.32 -0.13
CA HIS A 84 5.78 26.53 -1.35
C HIS A 84 4.37 26.57 -1.99
N GLY A 85 3.61 27.67 -1.84
CA GLY A 85 2.14 27.77 -1.95
C GLY A 85 1.36 27.24 -3.17
N MET A 86 1.97 26.53 -4.13
CA MET A 86 1.28 25.92 -5.25
C MET A 86 0.07 25.09 -4.79
N GLY A 87 -1.12 25.42 -5.31
CA GLY A 87 -2.36 24.69 -5.03
C GLY A 87 -3.02 25.03 -3.69
N VAL A 88 -2.59 26.10 -3.00
CA VAL A 88 -3.29 26.62 -1.81
C VAL A 88 -4.60 27.29 -2.23
N VAL A 89 -5.70 26.95 -1.55
CA VAL A 89 -7.04 27.50 -1.81
C VAL A 89 -7.66 28.01 -0.51
N ILE A 90 -7.97 29.30 -0.45
CA ILE A 90 -8.63 29.98 0.67
C ILE A 90 -9.98 30.54 0.19
N GLY A 91 -11.07 29.96 0.70
CA GLY A 91 -12.41 30.30 0.26
C GLY A 91 -13.01 31.59 0.84
N GLU A 92 -14.16 31.98 0.30
CA GLU A 92 -14.81 33.30 0.48
C GLU A 92 -14.99 33.76 1.92
N THR A 93 -15.45 32.88 2.80
CA THR A 93 -15.76 33.22 4.20
C THR A 93 -14.71 32.69 5.17
N ALA A 94 -13.52 32.37 4.66
CA ALA A 94 -12.41 31.91 5.49
C ALA A 94 -11.84 33.08 6.31
N GLU A 95 -11.50 32.79 7.56
CA GLU A 95 -10.82 33.73 8.45
C GLU A 95 -9.51 33.11 8.90
N VAL A 96 -8.42 33.85 8.79
CA VAL A 96 -7.08 33.41 9.17
C VAL A 96 -6.51 34.41 10.18
N GLY A 97 -6.24 33.92 11.39
CA GLY A 97 -5.66 34.66 12.50
C GLY A 97 -4.18 34.98 12.30
N GLU A 98 -3.59 35.63 13.29
CA GLU A 98 -2.21 36.12 13.18
C GLU A 98 -1.21 34.97 13.14
N ASN A 99 -0.07 35.21 12.47
CA ASN A 99 1.11 34.35 12.56
C ASN A 99 0.90 32.90 12.10
N CYS A 100 -0.07 32.65 11.21
CA CYS A 100 -0.34 31.32 10.65
C CYS A 100 0.68 30.93 9.56
N LEU A 101 0.85 29.62 9.35
CA LEU A 101 1.70 29.06 8.30
C LEU A 101 0.93 28.01 7.50
N LEU A 102 0.84 28.19 6.19
CA LEU A 102 0.19 27.25 5.27
C LEU A 102 1.22 26.72 4.27
N TYR A 103 1.29 25.41 4.13
CA TYR A 103 2.12 24.75 3.13
C TYR A 103 1.35 24.49 1.82
N GLN A 104 2.06 23.99 0.81
CA GLN A 104 1.52 23.71 -0.52
C GLN A 104 0.30 22.76 -0.50
N GLY A 105 -0.65 22.97 -1.40
CA GLY A 105 -1.85 22.13 -1.54
C GLY A 105 -2.89 22.23 -0.40
N VAL A 106 -2.74 23.18 0.54
CA VAL A 106 -3.70 23.39 1.62
C VAL A 106 -5.03 23.94 1.11
N THR A 107 -6.15 23.39 1.59
CA THR A 107 -7.50 23.85 1.23
C THR A 107 -8.29 24.27 2.45
N LEU A 108 -8.68 25.55 2.53
CA LEU A 108 -9.69 26.07 3.48
C LEU A 108 -11.04 26.17 2.75
N GLY A 109 -11.76 25.06 2.75
CA GLY A 109 -12.93 24.83 1.89
C GLY A 109 -14.26 24.93 2.61
N GLY A 110 -15.32 25.23 1.85
CA GLY A 110 -16.69 25.27 2.35
C GLY A 110 -17.41 23.93 2.23
N THR A 111 -18.32 23.63 3.14
CA THR A 111 -19.26 22.50 3.02
C THR A 111 -20.63 23.00 2.55
N GLY A 112 -21.20 22.39 1.49
CA GLY A 112 -22.56 22.69 1.01
C GLY A 112 -22.69 23.92 0.08
N LYS A 113 -23.93 24.23 -0.33
CA LYS A 113 -24.28 25.34 -1.25
C LYS A 113 -24.96 26.54 -0.55
N GLU A 114 -25.02 26.55 0.77
CA GLU A 114 -25.72 27.56 1.55
C GLU A 114 -25.02 28.92 1.52
N LYS A 115 -25.81 30.00 1.66
CA LYS A 115 -25.31 31.38 1.73
C LYS A 115 -25.00 31.72 3.20
N GLY A 116 -23.73 31.98 3.52
CA GLY A 116 -23.30 32.33 4.88
C GLY A 116 -21.85 31.92 5.20
N LYS A 117 -21.49 31.93 6.50
CA LYS A 117 -20.21 31.39 6.99
C LYS A 117 -20.18 29.88 6.71
N ARG A 118 -19.26 29.45 5.87
CA ARG A 118 -19.14 28.05 5.39
C ARG A 118 -17.71 27.53 5.35
N HIS A 119 -16.74 28.43 5.37
CA HIS A 119 -15.31 28.12 5.39
C HIS A 119 -14.76 28.22 6.83
N PRO A 120 -13.60 27.61 7.11
CA PRO A 120 -13.07 27.55 8.47
C PRO A 120 -12.53 28.90 8.97
N THR A 121 -12.41 28.99 10.30
CA THR A 121 -11.68 30.04 11.01
C THR A 121 -10.43 29.43 11.64
N LEU A 122 -9.25 29.89 11.23
CA LEU A 122 -7.99 29.60 11.90
C LEU A 122 -7.73 30.73 12.92
N MET A 123 -7.52 30.37 14.19
CA MET A 123 -7.10 31.32 15.21
C MET A 123 -5.58 31.61 15.08
N ASN A 124 -4.91 32.08 16.12
CA ASN A 124 -3.52 32.54 16.00
C ASN A 124 -2.51 31.38 16.06
N ASN A 125 -1.35 31.56 15.41
CA ASN A 125 -0.22 30.62 15.43
C ASN A 125 -0.58 29.21 14.94
N VAL A 126 -1.45 29.09 13.94
CA VAL A 126 -1.83 27.80 13.37
C VAL A 126 -0.88 27.41 12.24
N VAL A 127 -0.37 26.19 12.29
CA VAL A 127 0.44 25.60 11.21
C VAL A 127 -0.37 24.54 10.49
N VAL A 128 -0.48 24.64 9.17
CA VAL A 128 -1.24 23.69 8.35
C VAL A 128 -0.31 23.04 7.33
N GLY A 129 -0.03 21.75 7.57
CA GLY A 129 0.89 20.95 6.76
C GLY A 129 0.43 20.72 5.33
N THR A 130 1.38 20.36 4.47
CA THR A 130 1.20 20.13 3.03
C THR A 130 -0.02 19.27 2.71
N GLY A 131 -0.87 19.70 1.78
CA GLY A 131 -2.01 18.92 1.28
C GLY A 131 -3.20 18.79 2.24
N ALA A 132 -3.16 19.40 3.43
CA ALA A 132 -4.24 19.31 4.40
C ALA A 132 -5.51 20.06 3.94
N LYS A 133 -6.68 19.52 4.28
CA LYS A 133 -8.00 20.07 3.93
C LYS A 133 -8.78 20.36 5.21
N ILE A 134 -9.14 21.62 5.42
CA ILE A 134 -9.96 22.06 6.55
C ILE A 134 -11.28 22.52 5.96
N LEU A 135 -12.35 21.78 6.23
CA LEU A 135 -13.62 21.94 5.52
C LEU A 135 -14.75 22.29 6.49
N GLY A 136 -15.56 23.27 6.09
CA GLY A 136 -16.77 23.67 6.82
C GLY A 136 -16.53 24.86 7.75
N ALA A 137 -17.62 25.35 8.34
CA ALA A 137 -17.62 26.47 9.29
C ALA A 137 -17.13 26.03 10.68
N ILE A 138 -15.89 25.54 10.75
CA ILE A 138 -15.26 25.04 11.97
C ILE A 138 -14.14 25.98 12.43
N THR A 139 -13.88 26.00 13.73
CA THR A 139 -12.80 26.80 14.32
C THR A 139 -11.61 25.92 14.68
N ILE A 140 -10.42 26.36 14.28
CA ILE A 140 -9.13 25.78 14.68
C ILE A 140 -8.50 26.72 15.69
N GLY A 141 -8.35 26.25 16.92
CA GLY A 141 -7.86 27.01 18.06
C GLY A 141 -6.43 27.54 17.94
N ASN A 142 -6.01 28.31 18.93
CA ASN A 142 -4.68 28.92 18.96
C ASN A 142 -3.58 27.86 19.11
N ASN A 143 -2.40 28.12 18.53
CA ASN A 143 -1.21 27.27 18.68
C ASN A 143 -1.43 25.81 18.21
N VAL A 144 -2.24 25.63 17.17
CA VAL A 144 -2.58 24.32 16.62
C VAL A 144 -1.65 23.94 15.47
N VAL A 145 -1.27 22.66 15.42
CA VAL A 145 -0.55 22.09 14.27
C VAL A 145 -1.42 21.03 13.60
N ILE A 146 -1.72 21.24 12.33
CA ILE A 146 -2.41 20.28 11.46
C ILE A 146 -1.35 19.56 10.62
N GLY A 147 -1.29 18.23 10.72
CA GLY A 147 -0.34 17.42 9.96
C GLY A 147 -0.63 17.39 8.46
N ALA A 148 0.40 17.06 7.67
CA ALA A 148 0.28 16.91 6.22
C ALA A 148 -0.83 15.91 5.82
N ASN A 149 -1.50 16.19 4.70
CA ASN A 149 -2.59 15.41 4.11
C ASN A 149 -3.79 15.14 5.05
N SER A 150 -3.90 15.87 6.16
CA SER A 150 -5.00 15.67 7.12
C SER A 150 -6.30 16.29 6.62
N VAL A 151 -7.44 15.69 6.95
CA VAL A 151 -8.77 16.22 6.61
C VAL A 151 -9.52 16.58 7.89
N ILE A 152 -9.62 17.87 8.19
CA ILE A 152 -10.24 18.38 9.41
C ILE A 152 -11.69 18.78 9.12
N LEU A 153 -12.62 18.06 9.75
CA LEU A 153 -14.07 18.24 9.61
C LEU A 153 -14.75 18.69 10.90
N LYS A 154 -14.01 18.76 12.02
CA LYS A 154 -14.53 19.12 13.35
C LYS A 154 -13.63 20.22 13.97
N PRO A 155 -14.18 21.08 14.86
CA PRO A 155 -13.38 22.07 15.56
C PRO A 155 -12.19 21.46 16.30
N VAL A 156 -11.06 22.16 16.32
CA VAL A 156 -9.84 21.73 17.03
C VAL A 156 -9.57 22.72 18.16
N PRO A 157 -9.44 22.28 19.42
CA PRO A 157 -9.20 23.18 20.54
C PRO A 157 -7.76 23.72 20.53
N ASP A 158 -7.53 24.80 21.29
CA ASP A 158 -6.22 25.42 21.47
C ASP A 158 -5.13 24.40 21.89
N ASN A 159 -3.88 24.71 21.55
CA ASN A 159 -2.67 23.96 21.90
C ASN A 159 -2.73 22.48 21.49
N SER A 160 -3.31 22.17 20.33
CA SER A 160 -3.53 20.80 19.88
C SER A 160 -2.74 20.44 18.63
N ILE A 161 -2.38 19.17 18.50
CA ILE A 161 -1.85 18.62 17.24
C ILE A 161 -2.91 17.69 16.65
N CYS A 162 -3.31 17.95 15.41
CA CYS A 162 -4.33 17.16 14.71
C CYS A 162 -3.76 16.53 13.44
N VAL A 163 -3.90 15.22 13.26
CA VAL A 163 -3.36 14.49 12.11
C VAL A 163 -4.34 13.42 11.59
N GLY A 164 -4.28 13.10 10.31
CA GLY A 164 -4.99 11.97 9.69
C GLY A 164 -6.23 12.34 8.90
N VAL A 165 -6.89 11.31 8.34
CA VAL A 165 -8.10 11.42 7.51
C VAL A 165 -9.14 10.41 8.01
N PRO A 166 -10.21 10.84 8.71
CA PRO A 166 -10.45 12.19 9.22
C PRO A 166 -9.44 12.57 10.33
N GLY A 167 -9.15 13.85 10.48
CA GLY A 167 -8.17 14.37 11.42
C GLY A 167 -8.55 14.12 12.87
N ARG A 168 -7.60 13.61 13.66
CA ARG A 168 -7.76 13.32 15.08
C ARG A 168 -6.71 14.08 15.90
N ILE A 169 -7.12 14.57 17.07
CA ILE A 169 -6.23 15.23 18.01
C ILE A 169 -5.33 14.16 18.65
N THR A 170 -4.02 14.29 18.51
CA THR A 170 -3.04 13.27 18.94
C THR A 170 -2.28 13.64 20.22
N LYS A 171 -2.09 14.94 20.51
CA LYS A 171 -1.52 15.46 21.78
C LYS A 171 -2.01 16.90 22.06
N ARG A 172 -2.17 17.25 23.35
CA ARG A 172 -2.17 18.65 23.84
C ARG A 172 -0.72 19.07 24.10
N LYS A 173 -0.31 20.24 23.61
CA LYS A 173 1.09 20.72 23.62
C LYS A 173 1.38 21.58 24.85
N ILE A 174 2.61 21.42 25.34
CA ILE A 174 3.33 22.11 26.42
C ILE A 174 3.40 23.62 26.15
N ILE A 175 3.21 24.45 27.20
CA ILE A 175 3.44 25.91 27.14
C ILE A 175 4.84 26.20 27.71
N ARG A 176 5.65 26.97 26.97
CA ARG A 176 6.86 27.61 27.51
C ARG A 176 6.46 28.99 28.03
N MET A 177 6.68 29.26 29.31
CA MET A 177 6.50 30.60 29.90
C MET A 177 7.83 31.14 30.40
N THR A 178 8.04 32.44 30.18
CA THR A 178 9.15 33.19 30.76
C THR A 178 8.68 33.78 32.09
N THR A 179 9.39 33.47 33.17
CA THR A 179 9.20 34.09 34.49
C THR A 179 10.40 34.98 34.83
N GLU A 180 10.33 35.77 35.91
CA GLU A 180 11.42 36.67 36.34
C GLU A 180 12.74 35.93 36.62
N ASP A 181 12.70 34.61 36.87
CA ASP A 181 13.87 33.75 37.12
C ASP A 181 14.31 32.88 35.91
N GLY A 182 13.72 33.08 34.72
CA GLY A 182 14.08 32.38 33.48
C GLY A 182 12.97 31.52 32.85
N MET A 183 13.32 30.77 31.81
CA MET A 183 12.39 29.87 31.09
C MET A 183 12.04 28.65 31.95
N VAL A 184 10.75 28.44 32.21
CA VAL A 184 10.26 27.26 32.93
C VAL A 184 9.35 26.44 32.02
N GLU A 185 9.59 25.12 31.97
CA GLU A 185 8.72 24.14 31.32
C GLU A 185 7.80 23.51 32.38
N VAL A 186 6.48 23.64 32.22
CA VAL A 186 5.50 23.03 33.14
C VAL A 186 4.50 22.19 32.34
N THR A 187 4.33 20.93 32.76
CA THR A 187 3.36 19.96 32.23
C THR A 187 2.28 19.66 33.26
N ASP A 188 1.03 19.59 32.80
CA ASP A 188 -0.12 19.16 33.60
C ASP A 188 -0.14 17.62 33.68
N TYR A 189 0.70 17.05 34.54
CA TYR A 189 0.62 15.68 35.03
C TYR A 189 1.25 15.61 36.42
N PHE A 190 0.45 15.45 37.47
CA PHE A 190 0.95 15.01 38.76
C PHE A 190 1.09 13.47 38.69
N PRO A 191 2.31 12.90 38.73
CA PRO A 191 2.47 11.46 38.79
C PRO A 191 2.04 10.94 40.15
N ASP A 192 1.20 9.90 40.15
CA ASP A 192 0.98 9.05 41.32
C ASP A 192 2.27 8.25 41.58
N PRO A 193 3.03 8.56 42.65
CA PRO A 193 4.31 7.94 42.92
C PRO A 193 4.18 6.45 43.28
N VAL A 194 2.99 5.99 43.64
CA VAL A 194 2.71 4.57 43.95
C VAL A 194 2.49 3.79 42.66
N ALA A 195 1.74 4.36 41.70
CA ALA A 195 1.52 3.74 40.39
C ALA A 195 2.81 3.64 39.57
N GLU A 196 3.67 4.67 39.64
CA GLU A 196 5.01 4.66 39.01
C GLU A 196 5.92 3.60 39.64
N LYS A 197 5.95 3.48 40.98
CA LYS A 197 6.71 2.43 41.66
C LYS A 197 6.20 1.02 41.36
N LEU A 198 4.89 0.84 41.22
CA LEU A 198 4.28 -0.44 40.82
C LEU A 198 4.68 -0.83 39.39
N LYS A 199 4.68 0.12 38.46
CA LYS A 199 5.15 -0.11 37.08
C LYS A 199 6.65 -0.40 37.01
N ASP A 200 7.46 0.25 37.84
CA ASP A 200 8.89 -0.04 37.91
C ASP A 200 9.15 -1.41 38.55
N LEU A 201 8.36 -1.80 39.56
CA LEU A 201 8.37 -3.16 40.11
C LEU A 201 7.93 -4.21 39.07
N GLU A 202 6.88 -3.95 38.29
CA GLU A 202 6.47 -4.82 37.18
C GLU A 202 7.60 -4.97 36.16
N ARG A 203 8.26 -3.89 35.74
CA ARG A 203 9.40 -3.97 34.81
C ARG A 203 10.59 -4.71 35.40
N GLN A 204 10.86 -4.56 36.70
CA GLN A 204 11.93 -5.30 37.37
C GLN A 204 11.59 -6.79 37.50
N ILE A 205 10.33 -7.13 37.79
CA ILE A 205 9.84 -8.50 37.82
C ILE A 205 9.90 -9.11 36.42
N GLU A 206 9.43 -8.42 35.37
CA GLU A 206 9.57 -8.87 33.98
C GLU A 206 11.04 -9.06 33.56
N GLY A 207 11.92 -8.15 33.99
CA GLY A 207 13.35 -8.23 33.74
C GLY A 207 14.02 -9.42 34.46
N LEU A 208 13.55 -9.77 35.66
CA LEU A 208 14.01 -10.94 36.42
C LEU A 208 13.44 -12.25 35.85
N THR A 209 12.17 -12.26 35.43
CA THR A 209 11.53 -13.41 34.79
C THR A 209 12.22 -13.76 33.46
N ARG A 210 12.62 -12.76 32.66
CA ARG A 210 13.43 -12.95 31.45
C ARG A 210 14.83 -13.55 31.71
N ARG A 211 15.35 -13.43 32.94
CA ARG A 211 16.67 -13.99 33.32
C ARG A 211 16.58 -15.43 33.83
N PHE A 212 15.38 -15.95 34.09
CA PHE A 212 15.18 -17.25 34.71
C PHE A 212 14.45 -18.30 33.86
N GLU A 213 14.09 -18.02 32.60
CA GLU A 213 13.60 -19.06 31.69
C GLU A 213 14.78 -19.88 31.12
N PRO A 214 14.94 -21.16 31.49
CA PRO A 214 15.94 -22.02 30.89
C PRO A 214 15.36 -22.60 29.60
N GLY A 215 15.90 -22.11 28.48
CA GLY A 215 15.97 -22.87 27.24
C GLY A 215 14.78 -22.75 26.28
N VAL A 216 14.74 -21.65 25.52
CA VAL A 216 14.55 -21.70 24.06
C VAL A 216 15.35 -20.52 23.47
N LYS A 217 16.46 -20.79 22.80
CA LYS A 217 17.12 -19.80 21.91
C LYS A 217 16.87 -20.23 20.48
N PRO A 218 15.93 -19.61 19.74
CA PRO A 218 16.03 -19.54 18.30
C PRO A 218 16.99 -18.40 17.96
N GLN A 219 17.99 -18.69 17.14
CA GLN A 219 18.99 -17.74 16.66
C GLN A 219 18.37 -16.44 16.17
N GLU A 220 18.82 -15.32 16.71
CA GLU A 220 18.55 -13.97 16.20
C GLU A 220 19.06 -13.86 14.74
N ARG A 221 18.15 -14.02 13.78
CA ARG A 221 18.32 -13.52 12.42
C ARG A 221 17.36 -12.34 12.21
N GLY A 222 17.87 -11.12 12.32
CA GLY A 222 17.11 -9.89 12.07
C GLY A 222 16.22 -9.49 13.24
N GLY A 223 15.92 -8.19 13.35
CA GLY A 223 15.19 -7.60 14.47
C GLY A 223 13.76 -8.14 14.67
N ARG A 224 13.05 -7.54 15.62
CA ARG A 224 11.64 -7.88 15.91
C ARG A 224 10.77 -7.50 14.71
N MET A 225 10.18 -8.50 14.05
CA MET A 225 9.24 -8.31 12.96
C MET A 225 8.02 -7.52 13.47
N ARG A 226 7.57 -6.55 12.68
CA ARG A 226 6.39 -5.73 12.96
C ARG A 226 5.41 -5.84 11.81
N ILE A 227 4.13 -5.88 12.13
CA ILE A 227 3.04 -5.97 11.15
C ILE A 227 2.02 -4.88 11.44
N TYR A 228 1.51 -4.21 10.40
CA TYR A 228 0.40 -3.30 10.58
C TYR A 228 -0.90 -4.06 10.76
N ASN A 229 -1.52 -3.87 11.91
CA ASN A 229 -2.78 -4.48 12.25
C ASN A 229 -3.92 -3.50 11.94
N THR A 230 -4.78 -3.83 10.97
CA THR A 230 -5.94 -3.01 10.63
C THR A 230 -6.84 -2.79 11.84
N LEU A 231 -6.97 -3.79 12.71
CA LEU A 231 -7.79 -3.72 13.91
C LEU A 231 -7.33 -2.64 14.88
N THR A 232 -6.03 -2.37 15.02
CA THR A 232 -5.51 -1.34 15.94
C THR A 232 -5.02 -0.08 15.22
N SER A 233 -4.94 -0.15 13.89
CA SER A 233 -4.40 0.90 13.02
C SER A 233 -2.96 1.31 13.36
N LYS A 234 -2.15 0.35 13.82
CA LYS A 234 -0.74 0.56 14.20
C LYS A 234 0.12 -0.59 13.70
N LYS A 235 1.42 -0.32 13.54
CA LYS A 235 2.44 -1.38 13.41
C LYS A 235 2.69 -1.95 14.81
N GLU A 236 2.52 -3.25 14.95
CA GLU A 236 2.66 -4.00 16.19
C GLU A 236 3.80 -4.99 16.07
N GLU A 237 4.45 -5.32 17.18
CA GLU A 237 5.38 -6.45 17.21
C GLU A 237 4.62 -7.74 16.88
N PHE A 238 5.15 -8.50 15.93
CA PHE A 238 4.56 -9.79 15.54
C PHE A 238 4.96 -10.85 16.55
N LEU A 239 3.95 -11.31 17.29
CA LEU A 239 4.06 -12.36 18.28
C LEU A 239 3.05 -13.43 17.89
N PRO A 240 3.46 -14.59 17.37
CA PRO A 240 2.51 -15.63 17.02
C PRO A 240 1.80 -16.18 18.26
N VAL A 241 0.58 -16.70 18.06
CA VAL A 241 -0.23 -17.42 19.06
C VAL A 241 0.54 -18.65 19.56
N SER A 242 1.29 -19.32 18.68
CA SER A 242 2.21 -20.41 19.01
C SER A 242 3.66 -20.03 18.65
N PRO A 243 4.64 -20.13 19.56
CA PRO A 243 6.00 -19.63 19.33
C PRO A 243 6.70 -20.12 18.04
N GLU A 244 6.44 -21.35 17.60
CA GLU A 244 7.12 -21.98 16.45
C GLU A 244 6.27 -22.02 15.18
N LYS A 245 4.98 -21.67 15.27
CA LYS A 245 3.99 -21.88 14.20
C LYS A 245 3.15 -20.65 13.97
N VAL A 246 3.03 -20.26 12.69
CA VAL A 246 2.16 -19.17 12.24
C VAL A 246 1.01 -19.75 11.42
N THR A 247 -0.19 -19.29 11.72
CA THR A 247 -1.44 -19.67 11.07
C THR A 247 -2.01 -18.49 10.30
N MET A 248 -2.24 -18.67 9.00
CA MET A 248 -2.66 -17.60 8.10
C MET A 248 -3.92 -18.02 7.35
N TYR A 249 -4.90 -17.12 7.27
CA TYR A 249 -6.04 -17.23 6.39
C TYR A 249 -6.11 -16.01 5.48
N SER A 250 -6.35 -16.20 4.19
CA SER A 250 -6.70 -15.11 3.29
C SER A 250 -7.93 -15.45 2.47
N CYS A 251 -8.90 -14.54 2.39
CA CYS A 251 -10.06 -14.73 1.54
C CYS A 251 -9.63 -14.87 0.07
N GLY A 252 -10.08 -15.94 -0.56
CA GLY A 252 -9.85 -16.17 -1.99
C GLY A 252 -10.89 -15.50 -2.87
N ILE A 253 -11.10 -16.06 -4.06
CA ILE A 253 -11.99 -15.50 -5.07
C ILE A 253 -13.39 -16.11 -5.01
N THR A 254 -14.37 -15.37 -5.52
CA THR A 254 -15.63 -15.95 -6.03
C THR A 254 -15.36 -16.51 -7.43
N ALA A 255 -15.49 -17.82 -7.62
CA ALA A 255 -15.12 -18.50 -8.86
C ALA A 255 -16.20 -18.39 -9.95
N TYR A 256 -16.42 -17.18 -10.47
CA TYR A 256 -17.45 -16.92 -11.49
C TYR A 256 -16.93 -16.29 -12.78
N ASP A 257 -15.68 -15.81 -12.79
CA ASP A 257 -15.07 -15.14 -13.93
C ASP A 257 -13.54 -15.16 -13.81
N TYR A 258 -12.84 -14.76 -14.87
CA TYR A 258 -11.38 -14.67 -14.91
C TYR A 258 -10.82 -13.68 -13.90
N CYS A 259 -9.61 -13.98 -13.43
CA CYS A 259 -8.92 -13.13 -12.47
C CYS A 259 -8.34 -11.88 -13.12
N HIS A 260 -8.37 -10.80 -12.35
CA HIS A 260 -7.72 -9.55 -12.70
C HIS A 260 -6.50 -9.29 -11.83
N ILE A 261 -5.76 -8.25 -12.21
CA ILE A 261 -4.57 -7.82 -11.49
C ILE A 261 -4.81 -7.53 -10.00
N GLY A 262 -6.04 -7.16 -9.60
CA GLY A 262 -6.41 -7.00 -8.20
C GLY A 262 -6.36 -8.31 -7.40
N HIS A 263 -6.86 -9.41 -8.00
CA HIS A 263 -6.74 -10.76 -7.41
C HIS A 263 -5.27 -11.20 -7.37
N ALA A 264 -4.51 -10.96 -8.46
CA ALA A 264 -3.08 -11.26 -8.51
C ALA A 264 -2.33 -10.56 -7.37
N ARG A 265 -2.61 -9.28 -7.14
CA ARG A 265 -2.00 -8.50 -6.07
C ARG A 265 -2.21 -9.12 -4.70
N SER A 266 -3.46 -9.44 -4.35
CA SER A 266 -3.77 -10.10 -3.07
C SER A 266 -2.97 -11.41 -2.94
N ALA A 267 -3.06 -12.28 -3.95
CA ALA A 267 -2.40 -13.59 -3.93
C ALA A 267 -0.88 -13.50 -3.80
N ILE A 268 -0.24 -12.57 -4.53
CA ILE A 268 1.21 -12.34 -4.48
C ILE A 268 1.65 -11.79 -3.12
N VAL A 269 0.88 -10.86 -2.53
CA VAL A 269 1.20 -10.28 -1.22
C VAL A 269 1.22 -11.36 -0.14
N PHE A 270 0.19 -12.21 -0.06
CA PHE A 270 0.15 -13.28 0.94
C PHE A 270 1.15 -14.41 0.66
N ASP A 271 1.50 -14.67 -0.60
CA ASP A 271 2.59 -15.56 -0.97
C ASP A 271 3.95 -15.04 -0.46
N VAL A 272 4.26 -13.74 -0.66
CA VAL A 272 5.50 -13.14 -0.15
C VAL A 272 5.53 -13.11 1.38
N MET A 273 4.41 -12.79 2.04
CA MET A 273 4.33 -12.83 3.51
C MET A 273 4.63 -14.23 4.04
N ARG A 274 4.00 -15.27 3.47
CA ARG A 274 4.27 -16.68 3.82
C ARG A 274 5.75 -17.02 3.62
N ARG A 275 6.32 -16.71 2.45
CA ARG A 275 7.72 -17.00 2.12
C ARG A 275 8.69 -16.31 3.07
N TYR A 276 8.42 -15.06 3.46
CA TYR A 276 9.28 -14.34 4.39
C TYR A 276 9.18 -14.89 5.82
N ILE A 277 7.98 -15.23 6.28
CA ILE A 277 7.78 -15.85 7.59
C ILE A 277 8.49 -17.22 7.66
N GLN A 278 8.42 -18.01 6.58
CA GLN A 278 9.19 -19.26 6.45
C GLN A 278 10.71 -19.00 6.41
N TYR A 279 11.16 -17.95 5.72
CA TYR A 279 12.57 -17.53 5.69
C TYR A 279 13.09 -17.15 7.08
N LYS A 280 12.24 -16.60 7.96
CA LYS A 280 12.55 -16.32 9.38
C LYS A 280 12.55 -17.58 10.26
N GLY A 281 12.18 -18.73 9.72
CA GLY A 281 12.27 -20.04 10.39
C GLY A 281 10.98 -20.55 11.03
N PHE A 282 9.84 -19.86 10.83
CA PHE A 282 8.55 -20.32 11.35
C PHE A 282 7.93 -21.41 10.45
N ALA A 283 7.27 -22.38 11.07
CA ALA A 283 6.35 -23.26 10.34
C ALA A 283 5.07 -22.49 10.03
N VAL A 284 4.66 -22.42 8.76
CA VAL A 284 3.44 -21.70 8.36
C VAL A 284 2.37 -22.69 7.92
N LYS A 285 1.15 -22.56 8.46
CA LYS A 285 -0.07 -23.17 7.92
C LYS A 285 -0.93 -22.06 7.30
N TYR A 286 -0.95 -22.02 5.98
CA TYR A 286 -1.65 -21.01 5.20
C TYR A 286 -2.88 -21.60 4.50
N ILE A 287 -4.01 -20.90 4.60
CA ILE A 287 -5.30 -21.32 4.06
C ILE A 287 -5.86 -20.21 3.18
N ARG A 288 -6.41 -20.61 2.03
CA ARG A 288 -7.12 -19.71 1.11
C ARG A 288 -8.34 -20.42 0.55
N ASN A 289 -9.54 -19.91 0.82
CA ASN A 289 -10.76 -20.57 0.34
C ASN A 289 -11.04 -20.29 -1.14
N PHE A 290 -11.97 -21.07 -1.69
CA PHE A 290 -12.72 -20.71 -2.89
C PHE A 290 -14.20 -20.57 -2.52
N THR A 291 -14.79 -19.42 -2.85
CA THR A 291 -16.26 -19.29 -2.83
C THR A 291 -16.78 -19.85 -4.15
N ASP A 292 -17.22 -21.11 -4.11
CA ASP A 292 -17.72 -21.90 -5.22
C ASP A 292 -19.26 -21.95 -5.27
N ILE A 293 -19.92 -21.21 -4.38
CA ILE A 293 -21.37 -20.96 -4.39
C ILE A 293 -21.65 -19.49 -4.07
N ASP A 294 -22.26 -18.74 -4.99
CA ASP A 294 -22.68 -17.35 -4.78
C ASP A 294 -23.73 -16.95 -5.83
N ASP A 295 -24.46 -15.85 -5.56
CA ASP A 295 -25.38 -15.23 -6.52
C ASP A 295 -24.71 -14.96 -7.87
N LYS A 296 -23.44 -14.54 -7.89
CA LYS A 296 -22.69 -14.29 -9.13
C LYS A 296 -22.45 -15.56 -9.95
N ILE A 297 -22.16 -16.68 -9.28
CA ILE A 297 -21.92 -17.98 -9.94
C ILE A 297 -23.23 -18.49 -10.55
N ILE A 298 -24.32 -18.46 -9.78
CA ILE A 298 -25.65 -18.86 -10.25
C ILE A 298 -26.08 -18.02 -11.46
N ASN A 299 -25.88 -16.70 -11.40
CA ASN A 299 -26.21 -15.81 -12.51
C ASN A 299 -25.34 -16.08 -13.74
N ARG A 300 -24.04 -16.36 -13.56
CA ARG A 300 -23.15 -16.72 -14.68
C ARG A 300 -23.55 -18.04 -15.32
N ALA A 301 -23.89 -19.05 -14.52
CA ALA A 301 -24.36 -20.34 -14.99
C ALA A 301 -25.65 -20.22 -15.83
N LYS A 302 -26.60 -19.38 -15.37
CA LYS A 302 -27.81 -19.04 -16.13
C LYS A 302 -27.49 -18.35 -17.47
N GLN A 303 -26.50 -17.47 -17.51
CA GLN A 303 -26.07 -16.79 -18.75
C GLN A 303 -25.39 -17.74 -19.74
N GLU A 304 -24.57 -18.67 -19.27
CA GLU A 304 -23.85 -19.64 -20.11
C GLU A 304 -24.69 -20.87 -20.48
N GLY A 305 -25.84 -21.08 -19.83
CA GLY A 305 -26.64 -22.30 -20.00
C GLY A 305 -25.94 -23.54 -19.43
N SER A 306 -25.11 -23.37 -18.40
CA SER A 306 -24.29 -24.42 -17.78
C SER A 306 -24.68 -24.66 -16.31
N ALA A 307 -24.17 -25.75 -15.73
CA ALA A 307 -24.35 -26.03 -14.31
C ALA A 307 -23.44 -25.11 -13.46
N TRP A 308 -23.94 -24.65 -12.31
CA TRP A 308 -23.24 -23.65 -11.47
C TRP A 308 -21.93 -24.18 -10.87
N ASP A 309 -21.89 -25.47 -10.53
CA ASP A 309 -20.72 -26.18 -10.04
C ASP A 309 -19.66 -26.34 -11.12
N ALA A 310 -20.06 -26.59 -12.36
CA ALA A 310 -19.17 -26.61 -13.52
C ALA A 310 -18.55 -25.22 -13.81
N VAL A 311 -19.32 -24.14 -13.63
CA VAL A 311 -18.80 -22.76 -13.71
C VAL A 311 -17.75 -22.52 -12.63
N ALA A 312 -18.06 -22.88 -11.38
CA ALA A 312 -17.14 -22.71 -10.26
C ALA A 312 -15.83 -23.49 -10.48
N GLU A 313 -15.93 -24.78 -10.83
CA GLU A 313 -14.76 -25.62 -11.08
C GLU A 313 -13.91 -25.08 -12.22
N LYS A 314 -14.53 -24.67 -13.33
CA LYS A 314 -13.82 -24.03 -14.45
C LYS A 314 -12.99 -22.84 -13.95
N PHE A 315 -13.61 -21.87 -13.27
CA PHE A 315 -12.89 -20.66 -12.87
C PHE A 315 -11.90 -20.88 -11.71
N ILE A 316 -12.04 -21.96 -10.92
CA ILE A 316 -10.98 -22.42 -10.01
C ILE A 316 -9.77 -22.91 -10.80
N GLN A 317 -9.96 -23.68 -11.87
CA GLN A 317 -8.85 -24.10 -12.74
C GLN A 317 -8.21 -22.92 -13.48
N GLU A 318 -9.01 -21.96 -13.96
CA GLU A 318 -8.48 -20.73 -14.56
C GLU A 318 -7.70 -19.88 -13.53
N TYR A 319 -8.15 -19.83 -12.27
CA TYR A 319 -7.40 -19.20 -11.19
C TYR A 319 -6.03 -19.85 -11.00
N TYR A 320 -5.98 -21.18 -10.93
CA TYR A 320 -4.71 -21.88 -10.80
C TYR A 320 -3.76 -21.60 -11.95
N HIS A 321 -4.27 -21.64 -13.19
CA HIS A 321 -3.48 -21.31 -14.38
C HIS A 321 -2.88 -19.90 -14.29
N ASP A 322 -3.71 -18.89 -14.00
CA ASP A 322 -3.26 -17.50 -13.95
C ASP A 322 -2.24 -17.26 -12.81
N MET A 323 -2.47 -17.88 -11.65
CA MET A 323 -1.63 -17.71 -10.45
C MET A 323 -0.31 -18.47 -10.56
N ASP A 324 -0.29 -19.63 -11.23
CA ASP A 324 0.93 -20.40 -11.50
C ASP A 324 1.89 -19.61 -12.38
N LEU A 325 1.36 -18.95 -13.42
CA LEU A 325 2.16 -18.10 -14.31
C LEU A 325 2.83 -16.95 -13.54
N LEU A 326 2.15 -16.40 -12.53
CA LEU A 326 2.65 -15.36 -11.63
C LEU A 326 3.52 -15.89 -10.47
N GLY A 327 3.79 -17.20 -10.44
CA GLY A 327 4.62 -17.84 -9.43
C GLY A 327 4.00 -17.84 -8.03
N VAL A 328 2.68 -17.79 -7.90
CA VAL A 328 2.00 -17.87 -6.61
C VAL A 328 1.92 -19.35 -6.19
N GLY A 329 2.44 -19.67 -5.00
CA GLY A 329 2.34 -21.03 -4.47
C GLY A 329 0.90 -21.42 -4.08
N ARG A 330 0.62 -22.73 -4.06
CA ARG A 330 -0.61 -23.28 -3.47
C ARG A 330 -0.64 -23.02 -1.96
N ALA A 331 -1.81 -22.74 -1.40
CA ALA A 331 -1.97 -22.72 0.06
C ALA A 331 -1.86 -24.15 0.61
N ASP A 332 -1.66 -24.31 1.92
CA ASP A 332 -1.57 -25.63 2.55
C ASP A 332 -2.95 -26.33 2.58
N VAL A 333 -4.03 -25.54 2.64
CA VAL A 333 -5.41 -25.99 2.48
C VAL A 333 -6.18 -24.96 1.65
N GLU A 334 -6.94 -25.42 0.66
CA GLU A 334 -7.76 -24.57 -0.21
C GLU A 334 -9.24 -24.99 -0.17
N PRO A 335 -9.94 -24.71 0.94
CA PRO A 335 -11.28 -25.25 1.16
C PRO A 335 -12.33 -24.59 0.25
N LYS A 336 -13.27 -25.38 -0.24
CA LYS A 336 -14.45 -24.88 -0.96
C LYS A 336 -15.61 -24.64 0.02
N ALA A 337 -16.42 -23.61 -0.25
CA ALA A 337 -17.58 -23.30 0.57
C ALA A 337 -18.59 -24.45 0.58
N THR A 338 -18.83 -25.10 -0.56
CA THR A 338 -19.76 -26.24 -0.67
C THR A 338 -19.34 -27.48 0.12
N GLU A 339 -18.07 -27.60 0.50
CA GLU A 339 -17.53 -28.71 1.29
C GLU A 339 -17.68 -28.51 2.81
N HIS A 340 -18.09 -27.31 3.25
CA HIS A 340 -18.12 -26.91 4.68
C HIS A 340 -19.51 -26.47 5.14
N ILE A 341 -20.57 -26.93 4.47
CA ILE A 341 -21.96 -26.57 4.77
C ILE A 341 -22.37 -26.99 6.19
N THR A 342 -21.88 -28.15 6.65
CA THR A 342 -22.19 -28.64 8.00
C THR A 342 -21.65 -27.69 9.07
N GLU A 343 -20.39 -27.28 8.95
CA GLU A 343 -19.77 -26.30 9.86
C GLU A 343 -20.50 -24.96 9.84
N MET A 344 -20.95 -24.50 8.67
CA MET A 344 -21.74 -23.27 8.56
C MET A 344 -23.07 -23.39 9.30
N ILE A 345 -23.81 -24.49 9.11
CA ILE A 345 -25.08 -24.74 9.81
C ILE A 345 -24.86 -24.77 11.33
N ASP A 346 -23.81 -25.42 11.80
CA ASP A 346 -23.50 -25.51 13.23
C ASP A 346 -23.20 -24.15 13.86
N ILE A 347 -22.46 -23.29 13.16
CA ILE A 347 -22.22 -21.91 13.61
C ILE A 347 -23.53 -21.13 13.67
N VAL A 348 -24.36 -21.22 12.63
CA VAL A 348 -25.64 -20.49 12.58
C VAL A 348 -26.58 -20.95 13.70
N ARG A 349 -26.66 -22.25 13.98
CA ARG A 349 -27.42 -22.78 15.13
C ARG A 349 -26.90 -22.21 16.45
N GLY A 350 -25.59 -22.16 16.64
CA GLY A 350 -24.97 -21.59 17.84
C GLY A 350 -25.25 -20.11 18.00
N LEU A 351 -25.21 -19.34 16.91
CA LEU A 351 -25.52 -17.91 16.91
C LEU A 351 -26.99 -17.64 17.27
N ILE A 352 -27.93 -18.44 16.76
CA ILE A 352 -29.35 -18.36 17.15
C ILE A 352 -29.51 -18.67 18.65
N ALA A 353 -28.91 -19.77 19.12
CA ALA A 353 -29.01 -20.18 20.51
C ALA A 353 -28.45 -19.13 21.49
N LYS A 354 -27.45 -18.36 21.05
CA LYS A 354 -26.84 -17.27 21.81
C LYS A 354 -27.54 -15.91 21.65
N GLY A 355 -28.58 -15.81 20.81
CA GLY A 355 -29.34 -14.58 20.60
C GLY A 355 -28.67 -13.56 19.66
N TYR A 356 -27.70 -13.98 18.84
CA TYR A 356 -27.04 -13.13 17.85
C TYR A 356 -27.59 -13.30 16.42
N ALA A 357 -28.52 -14.23 16.22
CA ALA A 357 -29.14 -14.47 14.92
C ALA A 357 -30.63 -14.82 15.08
N TYR A 358 -31.41 -14.56 14.04
CA TYR A 358 -32.83 -14.88 13.99
C TYR A 358 -33.23 -15.41 12.62
N GLU A 359 -34.23 -16.28 12.61
CA GLU A 359 -34.86 -16.79 11.40
C GLU A 359 -35.98 -15.86 10.94
N ALA A 360 -36.11 -15.66 9.63
CA ALA A 360 -37.24 -15.02 8.98
C ALA A 360 -37.46 -15.66 7.59
N ASP A 361 -38.65 -16.25 7.38
CA ASP A 361 -39.08 -16.91 6.14
C ASP A 361 -38.04 -17.90 5.56
N GLY A 362 -37.52 -18.82 6.39
CA GLY A 362 -36.54 -19.83 5.99
C GLY A 362 -35.12 -19.28 5.71
N SER A 363 -34.90 -17.98 5.87
CA SER A 363 -33.57 -17.36 5.88
C SER A 363 -33.15 -17.05 7.31
N VAL A 364 -31.84 -17.04 7.57
CA VAL A 364 -31.29 -16.67 8.89
C VAL A 364 -30.40 -15.45 8.74
N TYR A 365 -30.60 -14.47 9.60
CA TYR A 365 -29.87 -13.21 9.61
C TYR A 365 -29.09 -13.05 10.91
N PHE A 366 -27.91 -12.44 10.82
CA PHE A 366 -27.16 -11.97 11.98
C PHE A 366 -27.76 -10.64 12.45
N GLU A 367 -28.07 -10.54 13.74
CA GLU A 367 -28.59 -9.33 14.37
C GLU A 367 -27.42 -8.42 14.76
N VAL A 368 -27.09 -7.45 13.90
CA VAL A 368 -25.92 -6.59 14.10
C VAL A 368 -25.98 -5.82 15.42
N GLY A 369 -27.18 -5.37 15.80
CA GLY A 369 -27.40 -4.64 17.06
C GLY A 369 -27.12 -5.47 18.33
N ALA A 370 -27.15 -6.81 18.24
CA ALA A 370 -26.81 -7.68 19.37
C ALA A 370 -25.30 -7.72 19.64
N PHE A 371 -24.45 -7.44 18.64
CA PHE A 371 -23.00 -7.46 18.76
C PHE A 371 -22.43 -6.04 18.96
N ARG A 372 -22.21 -5.65 20.22
CA ARG A 372 -21.80 -4.28 20.61
C ARG A 372 -20.48 -3.79 19.99
N GLU A 373 -19.59 -4.71 19.64
CA GLU A 373 -18.27 -4.40 19.07
C GLU A 373 -18.29 -4.27 17.53
N TYR A 374 -19.46 -4.38 16.89
CA TYR A 374 -19.56 -4.29 15.44
C TYR A 374 -19.05 -2.96 14.90
N GLY A 375 -18.18 -3.00 13.87
CA GLY A 375 -17.53 -1.81 13.31
C GLY A 375 -16.11 -1.59 13.84
N LYS A 376 -15.63 -2.43 14.79
CA LYS A 376 -14.29 -2.28 15.38
C LYS A 376 -13.16 -2.46 14.39
N LEU A 377 -13.31 -3.24 13.32
CA LEU A 377 -12.26 -3.39 12.31
C LEU A 377 -12.23 -2.18 11.36
N SER A 378 -13.39 -1.82 10.83
CA SER A 378 -13.58 -0.75 9.85
C SER A 378 -13.53 0.66 10.44
N LYS A 379 -13.60 0.79 11.78
CA LYS A 379 -13.61 2.07 12.52
C LYS A 379 -14.80 2.95 12.13
N ARG A 380 -15.93 2.32 11.85
CA ARG A 380 -17.17 2.97 11.45
C ARG A 380 -18.21 2.76 12.55
N ASP A 381 -18.85 3.85 12.95
CA ASP A 381 -19.97 3.80 13.89
C ASP A 381 -21.24 3.33 13.18
N LEU A 382 -22.08 2.54 13.87
CA LEU A 382 -23.31 1.98 13.34
C LEU A 382 -24.29 3.05 12.83
N GLU A 383 -24.40 4.17 13.54
CA GLU A 383 -25.26 5.30 13.16
C GLU A 383 -24.84 5.92 11.81
N ASP A 384 -23.52 6.13 11.62
CA ASP A 384 -22.96 6.66 10.38
C ASP A 384 -23.17 5.70 9.20
N MET A 385 -23.10 4.39 9.45
CA MET A 385 -23.39 3.37 8.43
C MET A 385 -24.86 3.40 7.99
N MET A 386 -25.78 3.53 8.95
CA MET A 386 -27.22 3.59 8.67
C MET A 386 -27.61 4.84 7.85
N ALA A 387 -26.98 5.98 8.12
CA ALA A 387 -27.24 7.23 7.38
C ALA A 387 -26.78 7.18 5.90
N GLY A 388 -25.74 6.38 5.59
CA GLY A 388 -25.20 6.23 4.24
C GLY A 388 -25.82 5.09 3.42
N ALA A 389 -26.58 4.20 4.07
CA ALA A 389 -27.15 3.02 3.42
C ALA A 389 -28.35 3.45 2.55
N ARG A 390 -28.15 3.55 1.23
CA ARG A 390 -29.25 3.58 0.25
C ARG A 390 -29.88 2.20 0.24
N VAL A 391 -30.88 1.95 1.08
CA VAL A 391 -31.51 0.62 1.19
C VAL A 391 -32.95 0.69 0.70
N GLU A 392 -33.27 -0.11 -0.32
CA GLU A 392 -34.62 -0.62 -0.53
C GLU A 392 -34.97 -1.46 0.70
N VAL A 393 -35.99 -1.03 1.45
CA VAL A 393 -36.41 -1.65 2.71
C VAL A 393 -36.78 -3.11 2.43
N ASN A 394 -35.90 -4.05 2.78
CA ASN A 394 -36.27 -5.46 2.84
C ASN A 394 -37.03 -5.67 4.15
N GLU A 395 -38.36 -5.72 4.07
CA GLU A 395 -39.28 -5.82 5.21
C GLU A 395 -39.01 -7.03 6.12
N LYS A 396 -38.23 -8.02 5.66
CA LYS A 396 -37.91 -9.24 6.41
C LYS A 396 -36.82 -9.08 7.47
N LYS A 397 -36.00 -8.02 7.38
CA LYS A 397 -34.91 -7.79 8.33
C LYS A 397 -35.38 -6.88 9.46
N LYS A 398 -35.02 -7.22 10.71
CA LYS A 398 -35.21 -6.33 11.87
C LYS A 398 -34.44 -5.02 11.71
N SER A 399 -33.24 -5.08 11.13
CA SER A 399 -32.42 -3.91 10.80
C SER A 399 -31.90 -3.97 9.36
N PRO A 400 -31.80 -2.83 8.65
CA PRO A 400 -31.15 -2.76 7.33
C PRO A 400 -29.70 -3.25 7.33
N MET A 401 -29.02 -3.16 8.48
CA MET A 401 -27.62 -3.58 8.65
C MET A 401 -27.47 -5.09 8.81
N ASP A 402 -28.54 -5.81 9.17
CA ASP A 402 -28.50 -7.25 9.36
C ASP A 402 -28.13 -7.95 8.04
N PHE A 403 -27.26 -8.95 8.10
CA PHE A 403 -26.77 -9.67 6.94
C PHE A 403 -27.13 -11.15 7.02
N ALA A 404 -27.34 -11.76 5.86
CA ALA A 404 -27.75 -13.15 5.78
C ALA A 404 -26.59 -14.08 6.19
N LEU A 405 -26.88 -14.99 7.10
CA LEU A 405 -26.06 -16.15 7.43
C LEU A 405 -26.46 -17.35 6.58
N TRP A 406 -27.76 -17.52 6.37
CA TRP A 406 -28.35 -18.54 5.53
C TRP A 406 -29.46 -17.91 4.68
N LYS A 407 -29.50 -18.21 3.39
CA LYS A 407 -30.51 -17.72 2.45
C LYS A 407 -31.38 -18.88 2.01
N ALA A 408 -32.71 -18.75 2.14
CA ALA A 408 -33.63 -19.67 1.51
C ALA A 408 -33.41 -19.67 -0.02
N SER A 409 -33.31 -20.84 -0.62
CA SER A 409 -33.10 -20.98 -2.07
C SER A 409 -34.44 -20.94 -2.82
N LYS A 410 -34.44 -20.32 -4.00
CA LYS A 410 -35.60 -20.38 -4.90
C LYS A 410 -35.65 -21.73 -5.63
N GLU A 411 -36.80 -22.06 -6.19
CA GLU A 411 -36.95 -23.25 -7.03
C GLU A 411 -35.94 -23.20 -8.19
N GLY A 412 -35.20 -24.30 -8.38
CA GLY A 412 -34.15 -24.42 -9.40
C GLY A 412 -32.79 -23.78 -9.04
N GLU A 413 -32.65 -23.15 -7.86
CA GLU A 413 -31.35 -22.72 -7.34
C GLU A 413 -30.70 -23.83 -6.49
N PRO A 414 -29.36 -23.89 -6.42
CA PRO A 414 -28.67 -24.81 -5.51
C PRO A 414 -29.14 -24.63 -4.07
N ALA A 415 -29.37 -25.75 -3.39
CA ALA A 415 -29.87 -25.80 -2.02
C ALA A 415 -29.30 -27.01 -1.27
N TRP A 416 -29.10 -26.81 0.03
CA TRP A 416 -28.76 -27.82 1.01
C TRP A 416 -29.84 -27.85 2.08
N GLU A 417 -30.09 -29.05 2.62
CA GLU A 417 -31.00 -29.24 3.75
C GLU A 417 -30.44 -28.55 5.00
N SER A 418 -31.30 -27.85 5.73
CA SER A 418 -30.94 -27.16 6.98
C SER A 418 -32.12 -27.16 7.95
N PRO A 419 -31.90 -26.85 9.24
CA PRO A 419 -32.98 -26.71 10.22
C PRO A 419 -34.03 -25.64 9.86
N TRP A 420 -33.71 -24.73 8.93
CA TRP A 420 -34.57 -23.63 8.48
C TRP A 420 -35.15 -23.87 7.08
N GLY A 421 -35.05 -25.12 6.58
CA GLY A 421 -35.45 -25.50 5.23
C GLY A 421 -34.32 -25.43 4.20
N PRO A 422 -34.63 -25.75 2.93
CA PRO A 422 -33.63 -25.78 1.86
C PRO A 422 -33.09 -24.38 1.56
N GLY A 423 -31.77 -24.23 1.58
CA GLY A 423 -31.13 -22.95 1.32
C GLY A 423 -29.64 -23.07 1.08
N ARG A 424 -28.94 -21.95 1.20
CA ARG A 424 -27.49 -21.85 0.93
C ARG A 424 -26.84 -20.82 1.85
N PRO A 425 -25.52 -20.90 2.07
CA PRO A 425 -24.84 -19.97 2.96
C PRO A 425 -24.87 -18.53 2.43
N GLY A 426 -24.81 -17.58 3.36
CA GLY A 426 -24.46 -16.20 3.04
C GLY A 426 -22.95 -16.04 2.94
N TRP A 427 -22.47 -15.21 2.02
CA TRP A 427 -21.04 -15.06 1.68
C TRP A 427 -20.07 -14.98 2.89
N HIS A 428 -20.46 -14.31 3.97
CA HIS A 428 -19.59 -14.10 5.14
C HIS A 428 -19.40 -15.36 6.00
N ILE A 429 -20.45 -16.20 6.15
CA ILE A 429 -20.40 -17.35 7.06
C ILE A 429 -19.41 -18.41 6.61
N GLU A 430 -19.14 -18.45 5.30
CA GLU A 430 -18.23 -19.38 4.67
C GLU A 430 -16.82 -19.28 5.27
N CYS A 431 -16.25 -18.06 5.26
CA CYS A 431 -14.90 -17.81 5.74
C CYS A 431 -14.77 -18.02 7.25
N SER A 432 -15.77 -17.63 8.03
CA SER A 432 -15.83 -17.93 9.47
C SER A 432 -15.79 -19.45 9.72
N ALA A 433 -16.64 -20.23 9.03
CA ALA A 433 -16.70 -21.67 9.20
C ALA A 433 -15.41 -22.39 8.79
N MET A 434 -14.89 -22.08 7.60
CA MET A 434 -13.69 -22.71 7.07
C MET A 434 -12.44 -22.36 7.89
N SER A 435 -12.27 -21.10 8.28
CA SER A 435 -11.12 -20.68 9.08
C SER A 435 -11.14 -21.32 10.47
N LEU A 436 -12.28 -21.31 11.17
CA LEU A 436 -12.44 -21.96 12.47
C LEU A 436 -12.15 -23.46 12.41
N LYS A 437 -12.67 -24.16 11.38
CA LYS A 437 -12.46 -25.60 11.18
C LYS A 437 -10.98 -25.95 11.06
N HIS A 438 -10.22 -25.17 10.30
CA HIS A 438 -8.86 -25.52 9.94
C HIS A 438 -7.78 -24.88 10.82
N LEU A 439 -8.03 -23.72 11.43
CA LEU A 439 -7.06 -22.97 12.23
C LEU A 439 -7.42 -22.90 13.72
N GLY A 440 -8.66 -23.22 14.09
CA GLY A 440 -9.17 -23.10 15.46
C GLY A 440 -9.81 -21.75 15.75
N GLU A 441 -10.21 -21.53 17.00
CA GLU A 441 -11.03 -20.39 17.43
C GLU A 441 -10.29 -19.04 17.44
N THR A 442 -8.96 -19.08 17.52
CA THR A 442 -8.08 -17.90 17.45
C THR A 442 -6.83 -18.23 16.65
N PHE A 443 -6.50 -17.44 15.64
CA PHE A 443 -5.32 -17.63 14.80
C PHE A 443 -4.56 -16.32 14.51
N ASP A 444 -3.38 -16.43 13.89
CA ASP A 444 -2.42 -15.33 13.80
C ASP A 444 -2.84 -14.22 12.83
N ILE A 445 -2.94 -14.55 11.55
CA ILE A 445 -3.10 -13.56 10.47
C ILE A 445 -4.35 -13.88 9.66
N HIS A 446 -5.24 -12.90 9.52
CA HIS A 446 -6.32 -12.92 8.53
C HIS A 446 -6.14 -11.75 7.58
N GLY A 447 -6.22 -11.99 6.27
CA GLY A 447 -6.14 -10.88 5.33
C GLY A 447 -6.88 -11.03 4.00
N GLY A 448 -6.82 -9.94 3.23
CA GLY A 448 -7.43 -9.83 1.91
C GLY A 448 -7.30 -8.42 1.33
N GLY A 449 -8.06 -8.11 0.29
CA GLY A 449 -8.13 -6.76 -0.27
C GLY A 449 -8.72 -5.76 0.72
N ALA A 450 -8.33 -4.47 0.64
CA ALA A 450 -8.87 -3.41 1.50
C ALA A 450 -10.40 -3.23 1.39
N ASP A 451 -11.04 -3.71 0.33
CA ASP A 451 -12.49 -3.76 0.18
C ASP A 451 -13.15 -4.83 1.07
N LEU A 452 -12.40 -5.84 1.52
CA LEU A 452 -12.92 -6.87 2.40
C LEU A 452 -12.97 -6.41 3.87
N ILE A 453 -12.28 -5.32 4.24
CA ILE A 453 -12.39 -4.72 5.59
C ILE A 453 -13.86 -4.54 5.98
N PHE A 454 -14.67 -4.03 5.05
CA PHE A 454 -16.11 -3.88 5.27
C PHE A 454 -16.90 -4.10 3.96
N PRO A 455 -17.98 -4.90 3.99
CA PRO A 455 -18.55 -5.53 5.19
C PRO A 455 -17.93 -6.90 5.54
N HIS A 456 -17.12 -7.50 4.66
CA HIS A 456 -16.82 -8.93 4.73
C HIS A 456 -16.13 -9.37 6.04
N HIS A 457 -14.92 -8.89 6.31
CA HIS A 457 -14.15 -9.24 7.50
C HIS A 457 -14.77 -8.72 8.80
N GLU A 458 -15.47 -7.58 8.76
CA GLU A 458 -16.25 -7.10 9.92
C GLU A 458 -17.35 -8.10 10.31
N ASN A 459 -18.04 -8.66 9.32
CA ASN A 459 -19.06 -9.69 9.53
C ASN A 459 -18.45 -10.99 10.03
N GLU A 460 -17.28 -11.38 9.55
CA GLU A 460 -16.58 -12.58 10.02
C GLU A 460 -16.15 -12.48 11.49
N ILE A 461 -15.65 -11.31 11.91
CA ILE A 461 -15.38 -11.02 13.32
C ILE A 461 -16.67 -11.19 14.14
N ALA A 462 -17.75 -10.54 13.71
CA ALA A 462 -19.01 -10.57 14.44
C ALA A 462 -19.55 -12.00 14.57
N GLN A 463 -19.53 -12.79 13.49
CA GLN A 463 -19.94 -14.19 13.48
C GLN A 463 -19.06 -15.04 14.40
N SER A 464 -17.74 -14.98 14.23
CA SER A 464 -16.80 -15.89 14.88
C SER A 464 -16.64 -15.58 16.36
N GLU A 465 -16.58 -14.30 16.74
CA GLU A 465 -16.44 -13.91 18.15
C GLU A 465 -17.75 -14.08 18.92
N ALA A 466 -18.92 -13.81 18.30
CA ALA A 466 -20.21 -14.12 18.93
C ALA A 466 -20.40 -15.64 19.11
N TYR A 467 -19.96 -16.43 18.12
CA TYR A 467 -20.05 -17.89 18.18
C TYR A 467 -19.07 -18.53 19.17
N THR A 468 -17.84 -18.04 19.29
CA THR A 468 -16.81 -18.65 20.16
C THR A 468 -16.69 -17.98 21.54
N GLY A 469 -17.04 -16.70 21.65
CA GLY A 469 -16.76 -15.88 22.83
C GLY A 469 -15.28 -15.53 23.01
N LYS A 470 -14.43 -15.74 21.99
CA LYS A 470 -12.99 -15.51 22.01
C LYS A 470 -12.59 -14.52 20.91
N PRO A 471 -11.45 -13.81 21.05
CA PRO A 471 -10.90 -13.03 19.95
C PRO A 471 -10.63 -13.92 18.74
N PHE A 472 -11.11 -13.52 17.56
CA PHE A 472 -11.06 -14.39 16.37
C PHE A 472 -9.68 -14.40 15.71
N VAL A 473 -9.07 -13.22 15.51
CA VAL A 473 -7.82 -13.05 14.78
C VAL A 473 -6.94 -12.03 15.48
N LYS A 474 -5.64 -12.33 15.60
CA LYS A 474 -4.68 -11.43 16.23
C LYS A 474 -4.26 -10.26 15.33
N TYR A 475 -3.92 -10.53 14.07
CA TYR A 475 -3.43 -9.56 13.10
C TYR A 475 -4.29 -9.52 11.83
N TRP A 476 -4.98 -8.41 11.59
CA TRP A 476 -5.75 -8.17 10.38
C TRP A 476 -4.91 -7.42 9.34
N VAL A 477 -4.73 -8.00 8.16
CA VAL A 477 -3.77 -7.54 7.15
C VAL A 477 -4.46 -7.30 5.82
N HIS A 478 -4.38 -6.07 5.29
CA HIS A 478 -5.10 -5.71 4.06
C HIS A 478 -4.22 -5.04 3.02
N ASN A 479 -4.25 -5.52 1.78
CA ASN A 479 -3.53 -4.88 0.66
C ASN A 479 -4.32 -3.72 0.05
N GLY A 480 -3.60 -2.71 -0.42
CA GLY A 480 -4.16 -1.54 -1.10
C GLY A 480 -4.81 -1.87 -2.44
N PHE A 481 -5.62 -0.94 -2.95
CA PHE A 481 -6.29 -1.05 -4.24
C PHE A 481 -5.36 -0.88 -5.43
N ILE A 482 -5.78 -1.42 -6.56
CA ILE A 482 -5.25 -1.02 -7.87
C ILE A 482 -6.17 0.04 -8.46
N THR A 483 -5.57 1.13 -8.93
CA THR A 483 -6.25 2.25 -9.57
C THR A 483 -5.82 2.38 -11.02
N VAL A 484 -6.73 2.86 -11.86
CA VAL A 484 -6.50 3.20 -13.28
C VAL A 484 -7.05 4.59 -13.48
N ASP A 485 -6.23 5.52 -13.96
CA ASP A 485 -6.54 6.95 -14.05
C ASP A 485 -7.00 7.53 -12.71
N LYS A 486 -6.39 7.07 -11.61
CA LYS A 486 -6.75 7.40 -10.21
C LYS A 486 -8.15 6.95 -9.77
N GLU A 487 -8.87 6.19 -10.59
CA GLU A 487 -10.14 5.56 -10.22
C GLU A 487 -9.93 4.11 -9.80
N LYS A 488 -10.72 3.62 -8.85
CA LYS A 488 -10.67 2.22 -8.45
C LYS A 488 -11.09 1.33 -9.63
N MET A 489 -10.31 0.28 -9.89
CA MET A 489 -10.67 -0.73 -10.87
C MET A 489 -12.02 -1.37 -10.54
N SER A 490 -12.96 -1.38 -11.49
CA SER A 490 -14.24 -2.07 -11.37
C SER A 490 -14.78 -2.50 -12.72
N LYS A 491 -15.50 -3.63 -12.76
CA LYS A 491 -16.18 -4.08 -13.99
C LYS A 491 -17.21 -3.05 -14.49
N SER A 492 -17.88 -2.34 -13.58
CA SER A 492 -18.88 -1.33 -13.91
C SER A 492 -18.33 -0.09 -14.61
N LEU A 493 -17.07 0.28 -14.33
CA LEU A 493 -16.40 1.41 -14.98
C LEU A 493 -15.69 1.00 -16.28
N GLY A 494 -15.66 -0.30 -16.62
CA GLY A 494 -14.96 -0.82 -17.80
C GLY A 494 -13.43 -0.69 -17.75
N ASN A 495 -12.86 -0.25 -16.61
CA ASN A 495 -11.42 -0.02 -16.41
C ASN A 495 -10.72 -1.23 -15.76
N PHE A 496 -11.22 -2.43 -16.05
CA PHE A 496 -10.77 -3.69 -15.46
C PHE A 496 -9.94 -4.48 -16.47
N PHE A 497 -8.80 -5.01 -16.02
CA PHE A 497 -7.88 -5.79 -16.84
C PHE A 497 -7.64 -7.17 -16.22
N THR A 498 -7.94 -8.21 -16.98
CA THR A 498 -7.61 -9.59 -16.62
C THR A 498 -6.09 -9.79 -16.59
N ILE A 499 -5.64 -10.78 -15.84
CA ILE A 499 -4.22 -11.15 -15.81
C ILE A 499 -3.74 -11.52 -17.22
N ARG A 500 -4.59 -12.22 -17.99
CA ARG A 500 -4.29 -12.68 -19.35
C ARG A 500 -4.09 -11.55 -20.35
N GLU A 501 -4.95 -10.53 -20.30
CA GLU A 501 -4.80 -9.35 -21.15
C GLU A 501 -3.46 -8.66 -20.92
N ILE A 502 -3.02 -8.56 -19.66
CA ILE A 502 -1.74 -7.96 -19.32
C ILE A 502 -0.58 -8.86 -19.75
N MET A 503 -0.69 -10.16 -19.50
CA MET A 503 0.31 -11.16 -19.90
C MET A 503 0.48 -11.31 -21.42
N SER A 504 -0.50 -10.89 -22.20
CA SER A 504 -0.36 -10.82 -23.66
C SER A 504 0.64 -9.75 -24.13
N LYS A 505 1.00 -8.81 -23.24
CA LYS A 505 1.89 -7.68 -23.50
C LYS A 505 3.15 -7.65 -22.64
N PHE A 506 3.10 -8.26 -21.46
CA PHE A 506 4.15 -8.16 -20.44
C PHE A 506 4.48 -9.52 -19.83
N ASP A 507 5.75 -9.73 -19.50
CA ASP A 507 6.18 -10.95 -18.83
C ASP A 507 5.61 -11.08 -17.40
N ALA A 508 5.28 -12.30 -16.99
CA ALA A 508 4.68 -12.59 -15.68
C ALA A 508 5.55 -12.12 -14.50
N GLU A 509 6.87 -12.26 -14.61
CA GLU A 509 7.82 -11.82 -13.59
C GLU A 509 7.87 -10.29 -13.49
N ALA A 510 7.69 -9.58 -14.61
CA ALA A 510 7.57 -8.13 -14.62
C ALA A 510 6.26 -7.66 -13.95
N ILE A 511 5.14 -8.36 -14.17
CA ILE A 511 3.86 -8.10 -13.47
C ILE A 511 4.04 -8.30 -11.97
N ARG A 512 4.64 -9.42 -11.55
CA ARG A 512 4.92 -9.69 -10.14
C ARG A 512 5.81 -8.62 -9.51
N PHE A 513 6.90 -8.25 -10.20
CA PHE A 513 7.80 -7.19 -9.76
C PHE A 513 7.09 -5.85 -9.60
N PHE A 514 6.29 -5.46 -10.60
CA PHE A 514 5.48 -4.25 -10.55
C PHE A 514 4.60 -4.21 -9.29
N LEU A 515 3.90 -5.30 -8.98
CA LEU A 515 3.03 -5.40 -7.81
C LEU A 515 3.79 -5.36 -6.47
N LEU A 516 5.07 -5.77 -6.45
CA LEU A 516 5.93 -5.74 -5.27
C LEU A 516 6.75 -4.46 -5.14
N SER A 517 6.86 -3.67 -6.21
CA SER A 517 7.63 -2.42 -6.24
C SER A 517 7.05 -1.31 -5.36
N THR A 518 5.79 -1.46 -4.95
CA THR A 518 5.07 -0.58 -4.04
C THR A 518 4.67 -1.34 -2.78
N HIS A 519 4.72 -0.68 -1.62
CA HIS A 519 4.31 -1.27 -0.35
C HIS A 519 2.89 -1.87 -0.43
N TYR A 520 2.69 -3.08 0.09
CA TYR A 520 1.45 -3.85 -0.12
C TYR A 520 0.17 -3.11 0.28
N ARG A 521 0.24 -2.23 1.29
CA ARG A 521 -0.87 -1.40 1.79
C ARG A 521 -1.18 -0.15 0.96
N SER A 522 -0.22 0.35 0.19
CA SER A 522 -0.39 1.59 -0.58
C SER A 522 -1.21 1.30 -1.84
N PRO A 523 -2.06 2.21 -2.33
CA PRO A 523 -2.67 2.04 -3.64
C PRO A 523 -1.57 1.97 -4.72
N ILE A 524 -1.80 1.16 -5.76
CA ILE A 524 -0.92 1.06 -6.93
C ILE A 524 -1.69 1.62 -8.13
N GLU A 525 -1.14 2.65 -8.75
CA GLU A 525 -1.60 3.09 -10.06
C GLU A 525 -1.11 2.09 -11.11
N PHE A 526 -2.01 1.63 -11.98
CA PHE A 526 -1.72 0.72 -13.08
C PHE A 526 -1.67 1.49 -14.39
N SER A 527 -0.57 1.31 -15.12
CA SER A 527 -0.40 1.78 -16.49
C SER A 527 0.58 0.88 -17.24
N ASP A 528 0.44 0.80 -18.57
CA ASP A 528 1.38 0.08 -19.43
C ASP A 528 2.81 0.64 -19.27
N GLU A 529 2.98 1.93 -18.98
CA GLU A 529 4.29 2.56 -18.79
C GLU A 529 5.02 2.04 -17.54
N GLN A 530 4.32 1.92 -16.41
CA GLN A 530 4.93 1.38 -15.19
C GLN A 530 5.32 -0.09 -15.32
N LEU A 531 4.59 -0.86 -16.13
CA LEU A 531 4.97 -2.23 -16.45
C LEU A 531 6.20 -2.30 -17.36
N ARG A 532 6.36 -1.37 -18.30
CA ARG A 532 7.62 -1.25 -19.07
C ARG A 532 8.80 -0.90 -18.18
N GLU A 533 8.63 0.02 -17.24
CA GLU A 533 9.66 0.35 -16.25
C GLU A 533 10.03 -0.87 -15.37
N ALA A 534 9.04 -1.69 -15.02
CA ALA A 534 9.25 -2.96 -14.34
C ALA A 534 10.04 -3.96 -15.20
N GLU A 535 9.72 -4.12 -16.49
CA GLU A 535 10.50 -4.95 -17.41
C GLU A 535 11.96 -4.50 -17.51
N VAL A 536 12.20 -3.19 -17.67
CA VAL A 536 13.57 -2.62 -17.70
C VAL A 536 14.32 -2.93 -16.40
N SER A 537 13.63 -2.86 -15.27
CA SER A 537 14.22 -3.15 -13.95
C SER A 537 14.60 -4.63 -13.82
N ILE A 538 13.73 -5.55 -14.26
CA ILE A 538 14.02 -6.99 -14.29
C ILE A 538 15.17 -7.30 -15.27
N ASP A 539 15.18 -6.71 -16.45
CA ASP A 539 16.24 -6.91 -17.43
C ASP A 539 17.61 -6.46 -16.92
N ARG A 540 17.65 -5.39 -16.13
CA ARG A 540 18.87 -4.93 -15.47
C ARG A 540 19.44 -5.99 -14.54
N TYR A 541 18.60 -6.74 -13.83
CA TYR A 541 19.05 -7.87 -13.00
C TYR A 541 19.66 -8.98 -13.88
N TYR A 542 18.96 -9.42 -14.93
CA TYR A 542 19.43 -10.50 -15.79
C TYR A 542 20.69 -10.13 -16.58
N THR A 543 20.80 -8.89 -17.03
CA THR A 543 22.03 -8.34 -17.63
C THR A 543 23.17 -8.32 -16.61
N THR A 544 22.90 -8.05 -15.35
CA THR A 544 23.92 -8.12 -14.28
C THR A 544 24.38 -9.57 -14.06
N LEU A 545 23.47 -10.55 -14.12
CA LEU A 545 23.85 -11.96 -14.06
C LEU A 545 24.75 -12.38 -15.23
N LEU A 546 24.46 -11.92 -16.46
CA LEU A 546 25.35 -12.15 -17.61
C LEU A 546 26.74 -11.60 -17.35
N ARG A 547 26.86 -10.39 -16.81
CA ARG A 547 28.16 -9.80 -16.46
C ARG A 547 28.90 -10.58 -15.37
N ILE A 548 28.17 -11.14 -14.40
CA ILE A 548 28.75 -12.02 -13.38
C ILE A 548 29.28 -13.30 -14.02
N ASP A 549 28.49 -13.93 -14.89
CA ASP A 549 28.86 -15.20 -15.54
C ASP A 549 30.06 -14.99 -16.47
N ASP A 550 30.09 -13.90 -17.23
CA ASP A 550 31.24 -13.49 -18.05
C ASP A 550 32.50 -13.27 -17.22
N PHE A 551 32.36 -12.67 -16.04
CA PHE A 551 33.47 -12.42 -15.15
C PHE A 551 34.03 -13.73 -14.58
N LEU A 552 33.16 -14.61 -14.10
CA LEU A 552 33.54 -15.90 -13.49
C LEU A 552 34.07 -16.91 -14.53
N GLY A 553 33.70 -16.77 -15.80
CA GLY A 553 34.21 -17.58 -16.91
C GLY A 553 35.61 -17.18 -17.41
N GLN A 554 36.13 -16.02 -16.99
CA GLN A 554 37.46 -15.54 -17.39
C GLN A 554 38.57 -15.98 -16.43
N ASP A 555 39.75 -16.22 -16.99
CA ASP A 555 40.96 -16.55 -16.23
C ASP A 555 41.50 -15.31 -15.52
N ASN A 556 41.12 -15.15 -14.24
CA ASN A 556 41.35 -13.95 -13.43
C ASN A 556 42.52 -14.13 -12.43
N GLU A 557 43.59 -14.83 -12.81
CA GLU A 557 44.71 -15.16 -11.92
C GLU A 557 45.52 -13.94 -11.42
N LYS A 558 45.67 -12.90 -12.24
CA LYS A 558 46.46 -11.71 -11.87
C LYS A 558 45.62 -10.72 -11.09
N GLY A 559 46.04 -10.35 -9.87
CA GLY A 559 45.31 -9.43 -9.01
C GLY A 559 45.31 -7.98 -9.52
N LYS A 560 44.13 -7.36 -9.64
CA LYS A 560 43.97 -5.91 -9.85
C LYS A 560 42.85 -5.40 -8.95
N ALA A 561 43.22 -4.54 -8.01
CA ALA A 561 42.26 -3.88 -7.12
C ALA A 561 41.43 -2.84 -7.89
N SER A 562 40.17 -2.69 -7.52
CA SER A 562 39.28 -1.63 -8.01
C SER A 562 39.05 -0.60 -6.91
N ALA A 563 38.92 0.67 -7.28
CA ALA A 563 38.62 1.75 -6.33
C ALA A 563 37.32 1.50 -5.56
N GLU A 564 36.42 0.70 -6.12
CA GLU A 564 35.09 0.41 -5.57
C GLU A 564 35.02 -0.86 -4.71
N GLU A 565 36.17 -1.50 -4.46
CA GLU A 565 36.25 -2.73 -3.67
C GLU A 565 35.64 -2.55 -2.28
N LYS A 566 36.02 -1.48 -1.57
CA LYS A 566 35.48 -1.16 -0.24
C LYS A 566 33.96 -0.96 -0.26
N ALA A 567 33.44 -0.26 -1.26
CA ALA A 567 32.00 0.00 -1.36
C ALA A 567 31.20 -1.30 -1.55
N LEU A 568 31.74 -2.24 -2.34
CA LEU A 568 31.10 -3.55 -2.51
C LEU A 568 31.22 -4.39 -1.23
N GLU A 569 32.37 -4.41 -0.55
CA GLU A 569 32.53 -5.10 0.75
C GLU A 569 31.53 -4.58 1.78
N ASP A 570 31.37 -3.26 1.91
CA ASP A 570 30.47 -2.63 2.86
C ASP A 570 29.00 -3.05 2.60
N ILE A 571 28.56 -3.04 1.33
CA ILE A 571 27.21 -3.48 0.97
C ILE A 571 27.04 -4.98 1.24
N LEU A 572 28.00 -5.83 0.84
CA LEU A 572 27.93 -7.27 1.09
C LEU A 572 27.88 -7.62 2.58
N GLY A 573 28.52 -6.81 3.42
CA GLY A 573 28.49 -6.93 4.88
C GLY A 573 27.12 -6.63 5.47
N ARG A 574 26.40 -5.63 4.95
CA ARG A 574 25.10 -5.17 5.50
C ARG A 574 23.86 -5.65 4.75
N PHE A 575 24.00 -6.20 3.54
CA PHE A 575 22.86 -6.51 2.64
C PHE A 575 21.79 -7.38 3.30
N ARG A 576 22.20 -8.51 3.90
CA ARG A 576 21.25 -9.46 4.51
C ARG A 576 20.48 -8.83 5.68
N ALA A 577 21.17 -8.03 6.48
CA ALA A 577 20.57 -7.31 7.60
C ALA A 577 19.61 -6.22 7.10
N GLY A 578 20.00 -5.44 6.07
CA GLY A 578 19.13 -4.42 5.47
C GLY A 578 17.89 -5.00 4.77
N PHE A 579 18.04 -6.13 4.07
CA PHE A 579 16.91 -6.86 3.49
C PHE A 579 15.96 -7.35 4.58
N ALA A 580 16.50 -7.96 5.64
CA ALA A 580 15.70 -8.42 6.78
C ALA A 580 15.01 -7.24 7.47
N GLU A 581 15.69 -6.12 7.73
CA GLU A 581 15.11 -4.93 8.37
C GLU A 581 13.96 -4.33 7.54
N ALA A 582 14.11 -4.26 6.22
CA ALA A 582 13.04 -3.81 5.33
C ALA A 582 11.81 -4.72 5.41
N MET A 583 12.01 -6.03 5.35
CA MET A 583 10.91 -6.99 5.40
C MET A 583 10.31 -7.15 6.81
N ASP A 584 11.13 -7.02 7.87
CA ASP A 584 10.71 -6.99 9.28
C ASP A 584 9.87 -5.72 9.57
N ASP A 585 10.01 -4.65 8.79
CA ASP A 585 9.16 -3.46 8.87
C ASP A 585 7.91 -3.58 7.99
N ASP A 586 6.95 -4.41 8.41
CA ASP A 586 5.64 -4.54 7.75
C ASP A 586 5.74 -5.05 6.31
N PHE A 587 6.62 -6.02 6.04
CA PHE A 587 6.84 -6.62 4.71
C PHE A 587 7.12 -5.56 3.63
N ASN A 588 8.01 -4.61 3.89
CA ASN A 588 8.31 -3.51 2.97
C ASN A 588 9.15 -3.97 1.77
N THR A 589 8.48 -4.61 0.80
CA THR A 589 9.09 -5.13 -0.43
C THR A 589 9.71 -4.03 -1.29
N ALA A 590 9.13 -2.83 -1.31
CA ALA A 590 9.67 -1.69 -2.04
C ALA A 590 11.07 -1.31 -1.53
N LEU A 591 11.25 -1.23 -0.21
CA LEU A 591 12.55 -0.94 0.40
C LEU A 591 13.53 -2.10 0.21
N ALA A 592 13.07 -3.36 0.33
CA ALA A 592 13.88 -4.54 0.09
C ALA A 592 14.40 -4.60 -1.37
N ILE A 593 13.53 -4.31 -2.35
CA ILE A 593 13.87 -4.19 -3.76
C ILE A 593 14.87 -3.04 -3.98
N GLY A 594 14.69 -1.90 -3.31
CA GLY A 594 15.65 -0.80 -3.33
C GLY A 594 17.06 -1.25 -2.93
N GLY A 595 17.18 -2.06 -1.87
CA GLY A 595 18.45 -2.67 -1.44
C GLY A 595 19.04 -3.64 -2.46
N ILE A 596 18.20 -4.44 -3.14
CA ILE A 596 18.62 -5.31 -4.25
C ILE A 596 19.26 -4.48 -5.37
N PHE A 597 18.61 -3.40 -5.81
CA PHE A 597 19.13 -2.55 -6.87
C PHE A 597 20.35 -1.72 -6.46
N GLU A 598 20.49 -1.38 -5.17
CA GLU A 598 21.72 -0.78 -4.64
C GLU A 598 22.91 -1.74 -4.82
N LEU A 599 22.76 -3.02 -4.47
CA LEU A 599 23.78 -4.05 -4.68
C LEU A 599 24.07 -4.23 -6.17
N ILE A 600 23.06 -4.35 -7.03
CA ILE A 600 23.22 -4.44 -8.49
C ILE A 600 24.04 -3.26 -9.03
N ARG A 601 23.73 -2.03 -8.59
CA ARG A 601 24.43 -0.82 -9.05
C ARG A 601 25.90 -0.83 -8.65
N VAL A 602 26.21 -1.14 -7.39
CA VAL A 602 27.59 -1.15 -6.90
C VAL A 602 28.39 -2.30 -7.50
N LEU A 603 27.78 -3.49 -7.64
CA LEU A 603 28.41 -4.62 -8.32
C LEU A 603 28.75 -4.30 -9.78
N ASN A 604 27.82 -3.70 -10.52
CA ASN A 604 28.06 -3.32 -11.91
C ASN A 604 29.19 -2.30 -12.04
N LYS A 605 29.21 -1.27 -11.18
CA LYS A 605 30.30 -0.28 -11.13
C LYS A 605 31.64 -0.92 -10.78
N TYR A 606 31.64 -1.88 -9.86
CA TYR A 606 32.82 -2.63 -9.49
C TYR A 606 33.37 -3.44 -10.67
N LEU A 607 32.50 -4.14 -11.41
CA LEU A 607 32.87 -4.90 -12.62
C LEU A 607 33.37 -4.00 -13.76
N ASP A 608 32.87 -2.76 -13.88
CA ASP A 608 33.35 -1.78 -14.89
C ASP A 608 34.85 -1.43 -14.69
N GLY A 609 35.33 -1.49 -13.45
CA GLY A 609 36.76 -1.31 -13.11
C GLY A 609 37.67 -2.43 -13.60
N ARG A 610 37.10 -3.52 -14.15
CA ARG A 610 37.79 -4.75 -14.55
C ARG A 610 38.72 -5.28 -13.45
N PRO A 611 38.18 -5.52 -12.23
CA PRO A 611 38.95 -6.09 -11.14
C PRO A 611 39.36 -7.53 -11.48
N SER A 612 40.38 -8.07 -10.82
CA SER A 612 40.81 -9.45 -11.04
C SER A 612 41.51 -10.02 -9.80
N GLY A 613 41.59 -11.34 -9.70
CA GLY A 613 42.11 -12.06 -8.54
C GLY A 613 41.04 -12.81 -7.75
N LYS A 614 41.48 -13.76 -6.89
CA LYS A 614 40.60 -14.67 -6.15
C LYS A 614 39.59 -13.97 -5.24
N LYS A 615 40.02 -12.96 -4.49
CA LYS A 615 39.15 -12.17 -3.61
C LYS A 615 37.98 -11.53 -4.36
N VAL A 616 38.23 -11.08 -5.59
CA VAL A 616 37.21 -10.48 -6.48
C VAL A 616 36.17 -11.52 -6.87
N ALA A 617 36.60 -12.72 -7.27
CA ALA A 617 35.71 -13.82 -7.60
C ALA A 617 34.82 -14.24 -6.41
N ASP A 618 35.38 -14.27 -5.20
CA ASP A 618 34.62 -14.56 -3.97
C ASP A 618 33.53 -13.50 -3.72
N MET A 619 33.86 -12.21 -3.87
CA MET A 619 32.90 -11.11 -3.70
C MET A 619 31.79 -11.13 -4.75
N VAL A 620 32.13 -11.40 -6.02
CA VAL A 620 31.16 -11.51 -7.11
C VAL A 620 30.23 -12.71 -6.91
N THR A 621 30.79 -13.86 -6.52
CA THR A 621 30.02 -15.07 -6.19
C THR A 621 29.09 -14.83 -5.00
N ARG A 622 29.58 -14.17 -3.95
CA ARG A 622 28.75 -13.77 -2.80
C ARG A 622 27.63 -12.82 -3.21
N SER A 623 27.91 -11.88 -4.11
CA SER A 623 26.89 -10.96 -4.64
C SER A 623 25.78 -11.73 -5.34
N ARG A 624 26.12 -12.67 -6.24
CA ARG A 624 25.17 -13.56 -6.91
C ARG A 624 24.32 -14.35 -5.91
N SER A 625 24.95 -14.90 -4.87
CA SER A 625 24.24 -15.66 -3.83
C SER A 625 23.23 -14.82 -3.06
N LEU A 626 23.60 -13.61 -2.65
CA LEU A 626 22.72 -12.71 -1.90
C LEU A 626 21.55 -12.20 -2.74
N LEU A 627 21.82 -11.88 -4.01
CA LEU A 627 20.79 -11.50 -4.97
C LEU A 627 19.78 -12.63 -5.20
N LYS A 628 20.28 -13.86 -5.40
CA LYS A 628 19.43 -15.06 -5.54
C LYS A 628 18.62 -15.34 -4.27
N GLU A 629 19.21 -15.15 -3.09
CA GLU A 629 18.53 -15.33 -1.81
C GLU A 629 17.36 -14.35 -1.65
N ALA A 630 17.60 -13.05 -1.84
CA ALA A 630 16.57 -12.02 -1.74
C ALA A 630 15.48 -12.19 -2.80
N GLY A 631 15.87 -12.48 -4.05
CA GLY A 631 14.94 -12.79 -5.14
C GLY A 631 14.07 -14.00 -4.83
N GLY A 632 14.64 -15.07 -4.28
CA GLY A 632 13.91 -16.29 -3.92
C GLY A 632 12.82 -16.09 -2.86
N VAL A 633 13.05 -15.20 -1.88
CA VAL A 633 12.03 -14.84 -0.87
C VAL A 633 10.85 -14.10 -1.53
N LEU A 634 11.13 -13.16 -2.41
CA LEU A 634 10.13 -12.37 -3.13
C LEU A 634 9.51 -13.14 -4.33
N ASN A 635 10.09 -14.30 -4.66
CA ASN A 635 9.84 -15.10 -5.87
C ASN A 635 9.91 -14.28 -7.17
N ILE A 636 10.93 -13.43 -7.25
CA ILE A 636 11.36 -12.73 -8.46
C ILE A 636 12.83 -13.07 -8.69
N PHE A 637 13.36 -12.82 -9.87
CA PHE A 637 14.73 -13.13 -10.24
C PHE A 637 15.07 -14.62 -10.19
N THR A 638 14.09 -15.47 -10.52
CA THR A 638 14.18 -16.93 -10.33
C THR A 638 14.64 -17.68 -11.57
N ARG A 639 14.66 -17.03 -12.73
CA ARG A 639 15.04 -17.62 -14.02
C ARG A 639 16.54 -17.44 -14.30
N THR A 640 17.01 -18.06 -15.36
CA THR A 640 18.28 -17.74 -16.01
C THR A 640 18.12 -16.59 -17.00
N PRO A 641 19.20 -15.87 -17.36
CA PRO A 641 19.13 -14.85 -18.41
C PRO A 641 18.57 -15.39 -19.74
N ALA A 642 18.90 -16.63 -20.11
CA ALA A 642 18.39 -17.26 -21.32
C ALA A 642 16.86 -17.47 -21.27
N GLU A 643 16.33 -17.94 -20.14
CA GLU A 643 14.88 -18.10 -19.94
C GLU A 643 14.15 -16.75 -19.93
N TRP A 644 14.75 -15.71 -19.33
CA TRP A 644 14.21 -14.35 -19.39
C TRP A 644 14.08 -13.84 -20.82
N TYR A 645 15.17 -13.92 -21.60
CA TYR A 645 15.15 -13.46 -23.00
C TYR A 645 14.24 -14.29 -23.89
N ARG A 646 14.17 -15.61 -23.70
CA ARG A 646 13.19 -16.47 -24.38
C ARG A 646 11.76 -16.03 -24.08
N SER A 647 11.46 -15.71 -22.82
CA SER A 647 10.13 -15.24 -22.44
C SER A 647 9.80 -13.90 -23.11
N LEU A 648 10.76 -12.96 -23.14
CA LEU A 648 10.58 -11.69 -23.84
C LEU A 648 10.37 -11.87 -25.35
N MET A 649 11.05 -12.82 -26.00
CA MET A 649 10.81 -13.14 -27.41
C MET A 649 9.36 -13.61 -27.65
N LEU A 650 8.81 -14.42 -26.75
CA LEU A 650 7.42 -14.88 -26.83
C LEU A 650 6.42 -13.74 -26.64
N VAL A 651 6.59 -12.97 -25.55
CA VAL A 651 5.65 -11.88 -25.19
C VAL A 651 5.69 -10.74 -26.21
N LYS A 652 6.88 -10.35 -26.68
CA LYS A 652 7.05 -9.29 -27.70
C LYS A 652 6.86 -9.83 -29.15
N GLN A 653 6.50 -11.10 -29.32
CA GLN A 653 6.24 -11.75 -30.61
C GLN A 653 7.40 -11.60 -31.62
N ILE A 654 8.63 -11.79 -31.16
CA ILE A 654 9.83 -11.68 -31.99
C ILE A 654 9.88 -12.85 -32.98
N GLY A 655 9.79 -12.55 -34.27
CA GLY A 655 9.67 -13.54 -35.36
C GLY A 655 10.95 -14.27 -35.76
N VAL A 656 11.91 -14.43 -34.85
CA VAL A 656 13.13 -15.24 -35.07
C VAL A 656 13.32 -16.20 -33.92
N THR A 657 13.84 -17.40 -34.19
CA THR A 657 14.17 -18.38 -33.15
C THR A 657 15.59 -18.18 -32.63
N GLU A 658 15.91 -18.75 -31.46
CA GLU A 658 17.29 -18.78 -30.95
C GLU A 658 18.25 -19.40 -31.98
N VAL A 659 17.81 -20.44 -32.70
CA VAL A 659 18.59 -21.10 -33.75
C VAL A 659 18.88 -20.15 -34.91
N ASP A 660 17.90 -19.36 -35.35
CA ASP A 660 18.08 -18.38 -36.42
C ASP A 660 19.08 -17.28 -36.02
N ILE A 661 19.06 -16.87 -34.75
CA ILE A 661 20.01 -15.89 -34.21
C ILE A 661 21.43 -16.46 -34.23
N GLU A 662 21.63 -17.69 -33.77
CA GLU A 662 22.94 -18.35 -33.77
C GLU A 662 23.49 -18.56 -35.20
N VAL A 663 22.63 -18.93 -36.15
CA VAL A 663 23.01 -19.01 -37.57
C VAL A 663 23.48 -17.66 -38.09
N LYS A 664 22.73 -16.57 -37.81
CA LYS A 664 23.11 -15.21 -38.21
C LYS A 664 24.40 -14.73 -37.53
N ILE A 665 24.64 -15.10 -36.27
CA ILE A 665 25.91 -14.84 -35.59
C ILE A 665 27.05 -15.56 -36.31
N GLY A 666 26.84 -16.81 -36.73
CA GLY A 666 27.76 -17.58 -37.56
C GLY A 666 28.09 -16.90 -38.89
N GLU A 667 27.07 -16.50 -39.66
CA GLU A 667 27.22 -15.75 -40.91
C GLU A 667 27.97 -14.44 -40.71
N ARG A 668 27.65 -13.70 -39.65
CA ARG A 668 28.32 -12.43 -39.32
C ARG A 668 29.79 -12.65 -38.98
N ARG A 669 30.12 -13.70 -38.23
CA ARG A 669 31.49 -14.06 -37.89
C ARG A 669 32.29 -14.41 -39.16
N GLN A 670 31.70 -15.15 -40.09
CA GLN A 670 32.32 -15.46 -41.38
C GLN A 670 32.54 -14.18 -42.20
N ALA A 671 31.54 -13.32 -42.33
CA ALA A 671 31.68 -12.04 -43.03
C ALA A 671 32.80 -11.17 -42.44
N ARG A 672 32.95 -11.12 -41.11
CA ARG A 672 34.07 -10.43 -40.46
C ARG A 672 35.43 -11.06 -40.76
N ALA A 673 35.51 -12.40 -40.82
CA ALA A 673 36.72 -13.12 -41.20
C ALA A 673 37.13 -12.82 -42.65
N ASP A 674 36.15 -12.71 -43.55
CA ASP A 674 36.32 -12.36 -44.96
C ASP A 674 36.52 -10.84 -45.19
N LYS A 675 36.50 -10.03 -44.12
CA LYS A 675 36.56 -8.56 -44.13
C LYS A 675 35.40 -7.89 -44.88
N ASP A 676 34.27 -8.58 -45.03
CA ASP A 676 33.01 -8.03 -45.53
C ASP A 676 32.25 -7.34 -44.39
N TRP A 677 32.67 -6.11 -44.09
CA TRP A 677 32.06 -5.29 -43.04
C TRP A 677 30.62 -4.90 -43.36
N ALA A 678 30.28 -4.72 -44.64
CA ALA A 678 28.95 -4.33 -45.06
C ALA A 678 27.93 -5.44 -44.78
N ARG A 679 28.27 -6.70 -45.09
CA ARG A 679 27.43 -7.85 -44.74
C ARG A 679 27.32 -8.04 -43.23
N ALA A 680 28.44 -7.91 -42.51
CA ALA A 680 28.44 -8.04 -41.05
C ALA A 680 27.54 -7.00 -40.35
N ASP A 681 27.54 -5.75 -40.82
CA ASP A 681 26.70 -4.67 -40.30
C ASP A 681 25.24 -4.84 -40.73
N SER A 682 24.98 -5.31 -41.95
CA SER A 682 23.62 -5.63 -42.41
C SER A 682 22.96 -6.71 -41.54
N ILE A 683 23.70 -7.76 -41.16
CA ILE A 683 23.19 -8.81 -40.26
C ILE A 683 22.89 -8.24 -38.87
N ARG A 684 23.79 -7.40 -38.33
CA ARG A 684 23.56 -6.76 -37.02
C ARG A 684 22.33 -5.87 -37.04
N LYS A 685 22.15 -5.09 -38.10
CA LYS A 685 21.00 -4.21 -38.28
C LYS A 685 19.68 -4.98 -38.42
N ASP A 686 19.65 -6.06 -39.20
CA ASP A 686 18.46 -6.93 -39.33
C ASP A 686 18.03 -7.52 -37.99
N LEU A 687 18.99 -7.92 -37.14
CA LEU A 687 18.69 -8.41 -35.80
C LEU A 687 18.24 -7.29 -34.85
N ASP A 688 18.88 -6.12 -34.88
CA ASP A 688 18.47 -4.97 -34.05
C ASP A 688 17.06 -4.47 -34.38
N GLU A 689 16.70 -4.44 -35.68
CA GLU A 689 15.34 -4.12 -36.16
C GLU A 689 14.29 -5.12 -35.67
N LYS A 690 14.68 -6.37 -35.42
CA LYS A 690 13.83 -7.41 -34.82
C LYS A 690 13.86 -7.40 -33.29
N GLY A 691 14.55 -6.45 -32.68
CA GLY A 691 14.67 -6.33 -31.22
C GLY A 691 15.75 -7.22 -30.60
N ILE A 692 16.73 -7.70 -31.37
CA ILE A 692 17.85 -8.51 -30.89
C ILE A 692 19.15 -7.72 -30.95
N ILE A 693 19.77 -7.49 -29.79
CA ILE A 693 21.03 -6.75 -29.64
C ILE A 693 22.18 -7.75 -29.62
N LEU A 694 23.14 -7.58 -30.53
CA LEU A 694 24.40 -8.34 -30.52
C LEU A 694 25.50 -7.62 -29.74
N GLU A 695 26.20 -8.38 -28.90
CA GLU A 695 27.33 -7.94 -28.06
C GLU A 695 28.58 -8.78 -28.38
N ASP A 696 29.62 -8.14 -28.88
CA ASP A 696 30.88 -8.81 -29.22
C ASP A 696 31.80 -8.91 -27.98
N LYS A 697 32.19 -10.13 -27.61
CA LYS A 697 33.12 -10.46 -26.53
C LYS A 697 34.42 -11.06 -27.09
N LYS A 698 35.40 -11.35 -26.22
CA LYS A 698 36.70 -11.90 -26.63
C LYS A 698 36.61 -13.35 -27.13
N ASP A 699 35.65 -14.10 -26.59
CA ASP A 699 35.40 -15.52 -26.76
C ASP A 699 34.24 -15.82 -27.73
N GLY A 700 33.44 -14.82 -28.11
CA GLY A 700 32.35 -14.96 -29.06
C GLY A 700 31.46 -13.73 -29.16
N THR A 701 30.39 -13.81 -29.94
CA THR A 701 29.30 -12.81 -29.96
C THR A 701 28.13 -13.39 -29.18
N THR A 702 27.63 -12.67 -28.17
CA THR A 702 26.41 -13.01 -27.44
C THR A 702 25.26 -12.10 -27.88
N TRP A 703 24.03 -12.44 -27.48
CA TRP A 703 22.85 -11.64 -27.83
C TRP A 703 21.91 -11.47 -26.63
N ARG A 704 21.08 -10.43 -26.69
CA ARG A 704 19.99 -10.17 -25.75
C ARG A 704 18.80 -9.52 -26.45
N VAL A 705 17.61 -9.61 -25.85
CA VAL A 705 16.41 -8.92 -26.36
C VAL A 705 16.45 -7.45 -25.93
N LYS A 706 16.03 -6.56 -26.81
CA LYS A 706 15.80 -5.14 -26.55
C LYS A 706 14.50 -5.00 -25.75
N VAL A 707 14.62 -4.50 -24.53
CA VAL A 707 13.49 -4.28 -23.62
C VAL A 707 12.80 -2.97 -23.90
#